data_AF-A0A931P2F6-F1
#
_entry.id   AF-A0A931P2F6-F1
#
_cell.length_a   1.000
_cell.length_b   1.000
_cell.length_c   1.000
_cell.angle_alpha   90.00
_cell.angle_beta   90.00
_cell.angle_gamma   90.00
#
_symmetry.space_group_name_H-M   'P 1'
#
loop_
_entity.id
_entity.type
_entity.pdbx_description
1 polymer ?
#
loop_
_entity_poly.entity_id
_entity_poly.type
_entity_poly.pdbx_seq_one_letter_code
_entity_poly.pdbx_strand_id
1 'polypeptide(L)'
;MNPEGSARNFSMNMRLPSIVLGFCMTVLATGPVVAQSVPEYTGDRVYLVGDPKGIDAQSLKREIGRIEQSSRQTYFVVAVRNTGSGSDSTKRFMDRLADVWPDQARKRGVPFDIKRVVVIVLGVENRKIVILGGTELQQKFAFRDPYIDRELVRPYFTPLAQKGDLTQALRVLMEQTDRWIAAKDKEQALRQSEIAARSLQLRQEAEAAITESRKELAETQTLLKSRHDEGMAMTALDARIAELGASLDSAAARLTDNPAESLDVARQTNRGLLEAAEQVRRIPVLRTELDLRLGKSMEVFTEIAAAIDTARKAGVATTRQEEALDQARMKLEESRGLIARDPFQAQALVNEGEGRLQDILIQARALPQAQAEVTNLKAESAKAFDEATGLIVEARKRGIKLADASSAVKAFETGIVNLPKLSQDDPIALAKAYRETAAAAESVRKLLPPKIARYRLVNRTLPMAALAGIGAVGAGIAGLSVRARRKYRREVTAQFEQYRSRAVGLMDQLDGLRKEHETLMKVDPDFTEPSTGRTLAVYREVETDLNGLWDKWLHLMDVWERADKLVRSASSMNSEQITQAKALLETEGAFDGVDELVASCRTRMDDLGRAHEVARKAFAAANESVRKADQAIAALAERKIRLGSESNALASVVKVLDEAKGLIVADPIGAKEIVARADATLAEILGRAGRISAQADRAEVLSSKIGTIAADAAQLRGDGLLLKEPEADPDPKLARAGKMVEVASNELRKADADAAERILGETEALLTTTEADMKRHQEARGTCLTAIPEARKTLGEVESAIQESAVVLDRMHASFAPESFAGVADRVEAAEKLAKSAREAITRAAEDAEEPNQRFLAAMSRIAQATDAIARAGAAAKEVVQRNEALNVIAANFRQALADSKSAEQETMTLFAKSREIVSDEARKSLDQAMALVRRVEESASHDKPNWPEAERLMQAASRALDLARNQAQEDIAGFEKLQAREKQVRQRLDTVGRVLERGDKDRPPANQRYRQARDLLMRYQEAATDKSYGWDEKLRWLDEVAANADRAEELANQDINLANGAQAEIESAARSLRKSQAYYGSGVSADLSRAEALLTEARKHLASQAYESAVEAAQAADHAASVATNKAEHAARKRRMQADRTIVLGDPMVMGGLFDVLVRAGQDMARHASNSGSSGSWGSSGGSSTPWSSGDSGGGYWGGGSSSSSWGSGDSGGGGSWSSGSSQSSW
;
A
#
# COMPACT_ATOMS: atom_id res chain seq x y z
N MET A 1 -23.07 24.45 -20.64
CA MET A 1 -22.92 25.77 -20.00
C MET A 1 -21.60 25.77 -19.26
N ASN A 2 -20.75 26.77 -19.57
CA ASN A 2 -19.42 27.13 -19.03
C ASN A 2 -18.32 26.06 -18.84
N PRO A 3 -17.19 26.20 -19.58
CA PRO A 3 -15.89 25.69 -19.17
C PRO A 3 -14.93 26.85 -18.77
N GLU A 4 -14.32 26.74 -17.59
CA GLU A 4 -13.05 27.39 -17.23
C GLU A 4 -11.92 26.42 -17.64
N GLY A 5 -10.78 26.78 -18.22
CA GLY A 5 -10.02 28.02 -18.14
C GLY A 5 -8.68 27.73 -17.49
N SER A 6 -7.70 27.18 -18.21
CA SER A 6 -6.30 27.12 -17.73
C SER A 6 -5.31 27.24 -18.89
N ALA A 7 -4.84 28.48 -19.07
CA ALA A 7 -3.71 28.83 -19.91
C ALA A 7 -2.47 28.91 -19.02
N ARG A 8 -1.38 28.22 -19.41
CA ARG A 8 -0.04 28.46 -18.86
C ARG A 8 0.88 28.99 -19.96
N ASN A 9 1.32 30.22 -19.73
CA ASN A 9 2.39 30.93 -20.43
C ASN A 9 3.72 30.19 -20.29
N PHE A 10 4.48 30.10 -21.39
CA PHE A 10 5.94 29.93 -21.33
C PHE A 10 6.56 30.73 -22.48
N SER A 11 7.28 31.80 -22.13
CA SER A 11 8.19 32.50 -23.03
C SER A 11 9.50 32.81 -22.32
N MET A 12 10.58 32.63 -23.07
CA MET A 12 11.90 33.27 -22.95
C MET A 12 12.83 32.85 -21.80
N ASN A 13 13.92 32.15 -22.13
CA ASN A 13 15.21 32.77 -22.49
C ASN A 13 16.33 31.71 -22.54
N MET A 14 17.09 31.67 -23.64
CA MET A 14 18.50 31.28 -23.58
C MET A 14 19.30 32.01 -24.67
N ARG A 15 20.26 32.80 -24.20
CA ARG A 15 21.32 33.48 -24.95
C ARG A 15 22.55 32.58 -25.03
N LEU A 16 23.32 32.67 -26.13
CA LEU A 16 24.79 32.61 -26.27
C LEU A 16 25.14 32.23 -27.74
N PRO A 17 26.37 32.45 -28.23
CA PRO A 17 27.15 33.68 -28.29
C PRO A 17 27.43 34.13 -29.74
N SER A 18 27.69 35.42 -29.91
CA SER A 18 27.99 36.06 -31.19
C SER A 18 29.47 35.87 -31.59
N ILE A 19 29.72 35.34 -32.79
CA ILE A 19 31.00 35.49 -33.50
C ILE A 19 30.85 36.66 -34.48
N VAL A 20 31.68 37.68 -34.28
CA VAL A 20 31.73 38.91 -35.08
C VAL A 20 32.62 38.66 -36.30
N LEU A 21 32.05 38.77 -37.50
CA LEU A 21 32.81 38.90 -38.75
C LEU A 21 32.25 40.11 -39.49
N GLY A 22 33.04 41.18 -39.51
CA GLY A 22 32.68 42.45 -40.11
C GLY A 22 32.67 42.38 -41.63
N PHE A 23 31.54 42.74 -42.22
CA PHE A 23 31.45 43.08 -43.64
C PHE A 23 30.69 44.41 -43.77
N CYS A 24 31.39 45.44 -44.25
CA CYS A 24 30.79 46.69 -44.69
C CYS A 24 29.88 46.41 -45.90
N MET A 25 28.59 46.73 -45.79
CA MET A 25 27.65 46.74 -46.91
C MET A 25 26.81 48.01 -46.86
N THR A 26 26.95 48.77 -47.93
CA THR A 26 26.33 50.04 -48.28
C THR A 26 24.80 49.91 -48.26
N VAL A 27 24.13 50.75 -47.44
CA VAL A 27 22.66 50.82 -47.38
C VAL A 27 22.12 51.57 -48.58
N LEU A 28 21.51 50.86 -49.54
CA LEU A 28 20.57 51.43 -50.49
C LEU A 28 19.18 51.48 -49.83
N ALA A 29 18.63 52.67 -49.64
CA ALA A 29 17.29 52.88 -49.13
C ALA A 29 16.26 52.25 -50.08
N THR A 30 15.69 51.11 -49.70
CA THR A 30 14.52 50.52 -50.35
C THR A 30 13.28 51.05 -49.63
N GLY A 31 12.35 51.64 -50.38
CA GLY A 31 11.08 52.14 -49.82
C GLY A 31 10.28 51.03 -49.12
N PRO A 32 9.38 51.36 -48.19
CA PRO A 32 8.59 50.38 -47.46
C PRO A 32 7.83 49.47 -48.42
N VAL A 33 8.14 48.17 -48.37
CA VAL A 33 7.44 47.14 -49.13
C VAL A 33 6.03 47.01 -48.56
N VAL A 34 5.05 47.56 -49.27
CA VAL A 34 3.63 47.52 -48.86
C VAL A 34 3.10 46.10 -49.04
N ALA A 35 2.63 45.48 -47.95
CA ALA A 35 1.97 44.18 -48.01
C ALA A 35 0.65 44.29 -48.79
N GLN A 36 0.39 43.32 -49.66
CA GLN A 36 -0.86 43.31 -50.42
C GLN A 36 -2.06 42.97 -49.52
N SER A 37 -3.23 43.52 -49.84
CA SER A 37 -4.47 43.24 -49.12
C SER A 37 -4.93 41.79 -49.34
N VAL A 38 -5.60 41.22 -48.34
CA VAL A 38 -6.24 39.89 -48.45
C VAL A 38 -7.27 39.93 -49.59
N PRO A 39 -7.22 39.00 -50.56
CA PRO A 39 -8.20 38.98 -51.65
C PRO A 39 -9.60 38.72 -51.11
N GLU A 40 -10.58 39.35 -51.73
CA GLU A 40 -11.99 39.11 -51.45
C GLU A 40 -12.36 37.65 -51.77
N TYR A 41 -13.05 36.96 -50.86
CA TYR A 41 -13.54 35.61 -51.11
C TYR A 41 -14.70 35.65 -52.11
N THR A 42 -14.47 35.13 -53.31
CA THR A 42 -15.46 35.04 -54.39
C THR A 42 -16.00 33.63 -54.57
N GLY A 43 -15.41 32.64 -53.88
CA GLY A 43 -15.65 31.21 -54.11
C GLY A 43 -14.77 30.59 -55.18
N ASP A 44 -13.99 31.40 -55.91
CA ASP A 44 -12.97 30.89 -56.82
C ASP A 44 -11.94 30.04 -56.07
N ARG A 45 -11.35 29.07 -56.78
CA ARG A 45 -10.34 28.15 -56.21
C ARG A 45 -8.91 28.69 -56.28
N VAL A 46 -8.66 29.68 -57.15
CA VAL A 46 -7.33 30.26 -57.38
C VAL A 46 -7.41 31.78 -57.37
N TYR A 47 -6.65 32.42 -56.48
CA TYR A 47 -6.55 33.87 -56.34
C TYR A 47 -5.12 34.32 -56.67
N LEU A 48 -4.95 35.17 -57.68
CA LEU A 48 -3.67 35.78 -58.03
C LEU A 48 -3.70 37.27 -57.66
N VAL A 49 -2.88 37.68 -56.69
CA VAL A 49 -2.83 39.05 -56.19
C VAL A 49 -1.51 39.70 -56.60
N GLY A 50 -1.60 40.82 -57.33
CA GLY A 50 -0.45 41.64 -57.72
C GLY A 50 0.37 41.13 -58.90
N ASP A 51 -0.23 40.39 -59.81
CA ASP A 51 0.40 39.80 -61.01
C ASP A 51 1.66 38.96 -60.71
N PRO A 52 1.51 37.84 -59.97
CA PRO A 52 2.61 36.93 -59.69
C PRO A 52 3.06 36.23 -60.97
N LYS A 53 4.20 36.66 -61.53
CA LYS A 53 4.78 36.05 -62.75
C LYS A 53 5.07 34.55 -62.54
N GLY A 54 4.82 33.76 -63.58
CA GLY A 54 5.14 32.32 -63.60
C GLY A 54 4.04 31.38 -63.06
N ILE A 55 2.83 31.90 -62.82
CA ILE A 55 1.69 31.11 -62.33
C ILE A 55 0.54 31.13 -63.35
N ASP A 56 0.20 29.97 -63.91
CA ASP A 56 -0.98 29.80 -64.76
C ASP A 56 -2.21 29.39 -63.91
N ALA A 57 -3.11 30.36 -63.69
CA ALA A 57 -4.34 30.15 -62.93
C ALA A 57 -5.27 29.08 -63.54
N GLN A 58 -5.33 28.95 -64.87
CA GLN A 58 -6.24 28.00 -65.52
C GLN A 58 -5.76 26.57 -65.34
N SER A 59 -4.44 26.35 -65.40
CA SER A 59 -3.84 25.05 -65.08
C SER A 59 -4.12 24.63 -63.64
N LEU A 60 -3.97 25.55 -62.68
CA LEU A 60 -4.28 25.29 -61.27
C LEU A 60 -5.78 25.03 -61.01
N LYS A 61 -6.69 25.80 -61.64
CA LYS A 61 -8.14 25.56 -61.53
C LYS A 61 -8.53 24.17 -62.02
N ARG A 62 -7.97 23.70 -63.14
CA ARG A 62 -8.19 22.34 -63.66
C ARG A 62 -7.67 21.26 -62.69
N GLU A 63 -6.49 21.47 -62.12
CA GLU A 63 -5.89 20.52 -61.17
C GLU A 63 -6.71 20.41 -59.89
N ILE A 64 -7.15 21.54 -59.32
CA ILE A 64 -8.02 21.55 -58.14
C ILE A 64 -9.33 20.81 -58.44
N GLY A 65 -9.96 21.09 -59.59
CA GLY A 65 -11.18 20.39 -59.99
C GLY A 65 -10.99 18.87 -60.13
N ARG A 66 -9.83 18.41 -60.59
CA ARG A 66 -9.48 16.99 -60.65
C ARG A 66 -9.34 16.37 -59.25
N ILE A 67 -8.64 17.03 -58.33
CA ILE A 67 -8.42 16.54 -56.97
C ILE A 67 -9.73 16.51 -56.18
N GLU A 68 -10.55 17.56 -56.28
CA GLU A 68 -11.86 17.63 -55.60
C GLU A 68 -12.87 16.56 -56.10
N GLN A 69 -12.66 15.96 -57.28
CA GLN A 69 -13.48 14.84 -57.75
C GLN A 69 -13.16 13.52 -57.04
N SER A 70 -11.90 13.31 -56.64
CA SER A 70 -11.45 12.10 -55.93
C SER A 70 -11.35 12.27 -54.42
N SER A 71 -11.33 13.52 -53.94
CA SER A 71 -11.12 13.89 -52.56
C SER A 71 -12.36 14.49 -51.92
N ARG A 72 -12.51 14.33 -50.60
CA ARG A 72 -13.54 15.04 -49.82
C ARG A 72 -13.10 16.45 -49.39
N GLN A 73 -11.86 16.83 -49.69
CA GLN A 73 -11.28 18.11 -49.29
C GLN A 73 -11.54 19.18 -50.35
N THR A 74 -11.65 20.43 -49.92
CA THR A 74 -11.77 21.60 -50.82
C THR A 74 -10.44 22.35 -50.86
N TYR A 75 -9.88 22.60 -52.05
CA TYR A 75 -8.55 23.20 -52.19
C TYR A 75 -8.63 24.66 -52.65
N PHE A 76 -7.89 25.54 -52.00
CA PHE A 76 -7.73 26.93 -52.42
C PHE A 76 -6.26 27.28 -52.55
N VAL A 77 -5.90 27.96 -53.64
CA VAL A 77 -4.54 28.46 -53.88
C VAL A 77 -4.57 29.98 -53.97
N VAL A 78 -3.72 30.63 -53.18
CA VAL A 78 -3.61 32.09 -53.09
C VAL A 78 -2.16 32.46 -53.35
N ALA A 79 -1.88 32.95 -54.55
CA ALA A 79 -0.55 33.44 -54.90
C ALA A 79 -0.51 34.96 -54.85
N VAL A 80 0.37 35.48 -54.01
CA VAL A 80 0.52 36.91 -53.74
C VAL A 80 1.93 37.31 -54.15
N ARG A 81 2.06 38.41 -54.89
CA ARG A 81 3.39 38.90 -55.29
C ARG A 81 4.27 39.17 -54.07
N ASN A 82 3.74 39.84 -53.04
CA ASN A 82 4.44 40.10 -51.79
C ASN A 82 3.49 40.09 -50.58
N THR A 83 3.80 39.29 -49.56
CA THR A 83 3.00 39.15 -48.32
C THR A 83 3.41 40.11 -47.19
N GLY A 84 4.38 41.00 -47.44
CA GLY A 84 4.95 41.93 -46.47
C GLY A 84 6.37 41.58 -46.03
N SER A 85 6.96 42.39 -45.16
CA SER A 85 8.31 42.17 -44.63
C SER A 85 8.33 41.18 -43.45
N GLY A 86 9.45 40.47 -43.30
CA GLY A 86 9.68 39.53 -42.20
C GLY A 86 9.51 38.04 -42.57
N SER A 87 10.12 37.17 -41.77
CA SER A 87 10.12 35.72 -41.99
C SER A 87 8.73 35.09 -41.89
N ASP A 88 7.82 35.68 -41.12
CA ASP A 88 6.49 35.12 -40.86
C ASP A 88 5.40 35.84 -41.63
N SER A 89 5.76 36.71 -42.57
CA SER A 89 4.82 37.54 -43.33
C SER A 89 3.76 36.71 -44.07
N THR A 90 4.18 35.62 -44.73
CA THR A 90 3.28 34.70 -45.46
C THR A 90 2.36 33.94 -44.51
N LYS A 91 2.84 33.57 -43.31
CA LYS A 91 2.01 32.92 -42.29
C LYS A 91 0.98 33.88 -41.70
N ARG A 92 1.40 35.09 -41.31
CA ARG A 92 0.47 36.14 -40.86
C ARG A 92 -0.56 36.50 -41.94
N PHE A 93 -0.19 36.40 -43.21
CA PHE A 93 -1.13 36.58 -44.32
C PHE A 93 -2.14 35.43 -44.39
N MET A 94 -1.69 34.17 -44.26
CA MET A 94 -2.57 33.00 -44.15
C MET A 94 -3.53 33.11 -42.96
N ASP A 95 -3.04 33.50 -41.78
CA ASP A 95 -3.87 33.65 -40.58
C ASP A 95 -4.98 34.68 -40.79
N ARG A 96 -4.64 35.86 -41.34
CA ARG A 96 -5.66 36.87 -41.71
C ARG A 96 -6.66 36.36 -42.74
N LEU A 97 -6.22 35.52 -43.67
CA LEU A 97 -7.09 34.94 -44.68
C LEU A 97 -8.04 33.91 -44.07
N ALA A 98 -7.55 33.07 -43.16
CA ALA A 98 -8.34 32.11 -42.40
C ALA A 98 -9.37 32.80 -41.49
N ASP A 99 -9.08 34.00 -41.00
CA ASP A 99 -10.02 34.80 -40.21
C ASP A 99 -11.09 35.49 -41.09
N VAL A 100 -10.68 36.08 -42.22
CA VAL A 100 -11.55 36.94 -43.03
C VAL A 100 -12.47 36.14 -43.98
N TRP A 101 -11.98 35.06 -44.57
CA TRP A 101 -12.73 34.31 -45.58
C TRP A 101 -13.99 33.61 -45.06
N PRO A 102 -14.01 32.97 -43.88
CA PRO A 102 -15.25 32.38 -43.33
C PRO A 102 -16.37 33.41 -43.17
N ASP A 103 -16.05 34.62 -42.72
CA ASP A 103 -17.03 35.69 -42.56
C ASP A 103 -17.52 36.24 -43.90
N GLN A 104 -16.63 36.38 -44.88
CA GLN A 104 -16.99 36.80 -46.24
C GLN A 104 -17.86 35.74 -46.94
N ALA A 105 -17.53 34.46 -46.78
CA ALA A 105 -18.30 33.33 -47.30
C ALA A 105 -19.73 33.33 -46.76
N ARG A 106 -19.89 33.51 -45.44
CA ARG A 106 -21.20 33.64 -44.77
C ARG A 106 -22.00 34.83 -45.30
N LYS A 107 -21.38 36.01 -45.43
CA LYS A 107 -22.04 37.22 -45.93
C LYS A 107 -22.55 37.10 -47.37
N ARG A 108 -21.88 36.27 -48.19
CA ARG A 108 -22.18 36.11 -49.63
C ARG A 108 -22.99 34.86 -49.95
N GLY A 109 -23.25 34.00 -48.96
CA GLY A 109 -23.94 32.73 -49.18
C GLY A 109 -23.15 31.73 -50.03
N VAL A 110 -21.81 31.85 -50.07
CA VAL A 110 -20.92 30.94 -50.80
C VAL A 110 -20.37 29.92 -49.81
N PRO A 111 -20.40 28.60 -50.09
CA PRO A 111 -19.93 27.59 -49.16
C PRO A 111 -18.41 27.69 -48.92
N PHE A 112 -18.00 27.54 -47.66
CA PHE A 112 -16.61 27.43 -47.24
C PHE A 112 -16.53 26.46 -46.05
N ASP A 113 -16.18 25.19 -46.29
CA ASP A 113 -16.10 24.17 -45.24
C ASP A 113 -14.77 24.25 -44.49
N ILE A 114 -14.77 24.98 -43.37
CA ILE A 114 -13.58 25.15 -42.52
C ILE A 114 -13.02 23.83 -41.98
N LYS A 115 -13.81 22.74 -41.94
CA LYS A 115 -13.35 21.46 -41.41
C LYS A 115 -12.46 20.74 -42.41
N ARG A 116 -12.77 20.86 -43.71
CA ARG A 116 -12.19 20.06 -44.81
C ARG A 116 -11.50 20.88 -45.89
N VAL A 117 -11.19 22.13 -45.59
CA VAL A 117 -10.48 23.01 -46.52
C VAL A 117 -8.97 22.77 -46.48
N VAL A 118 -8.29 22.90 -47.61
CA VAL A 118 -6.83 23.01 -47.70
C VAL A 118 -6.52 24.32 -48.41
N VAL A 119 -5.99 25.30 -47.68
CA VAL A 119 -5.59 26.59 -48.25
C VAL A 119 -4.08 26.62 -48.41
N ILE A 120 -3.58 26.95 -49.61
CA ILE A 120 -2.16 27.08 -49.93
C ILE A 120 -1.89 28.55 -50.27
N VAL A 121 -1.05 29.22 -49.49
CA VAL A 121 -0.63 30.60 -49.73
C VAL A 121 0.82 30.61 -50.18
N LEU A 122 1.10 31.21 -51.35
CA LEU A 122 2.43 31.39 -51.92
C LEU A 122 2.77 32.88 -52.03
N GLY A 123 3.77 33.33 -51.27
CA GLY A 123 4.37 34.65 -51.42
C GLY A 123 5.55 34.60 -52.40
N VAL A 124 5.36 35.05 -53.64
CA VAL A 124 6.31 34.84 -54.75
C VAL A 124 7.63 35.57 -54.52
N GLU A 125 7.60 36.87 -54.20
CA GLU A 125 8.82 37.64 -53.89
C GLU A 125 9.42 37.22 -52.54
N ASN A 126 8.58 36.80 -51.59
CA ASN A 126 9.02 36.30 -50.29
C ASN A 126 9.68 34.91 -50.37
N ARG A 127 9.47 34.18 -51.48
CA ARG A 127 9.89 32.78 -51.68
C ARG A 127 9.45 31.87 -50.53
N LYS A 128 8.21 32.05 -50.07
CA LYS A 128 7.63 31.31 -48.94
C LYS A 128 6.26 30.74 -49.31
N ILE A 129 5.98 29.56 -48.81
CA ILE A 129 4.70 28.87 -48.97
C ILE A 129 4.20 28.39 -47.60
N VAL A 130 2.90 28.49 -47.37
CA VAL A 130 2.23 28.03 -46.15
C VAL A 130 0.98 27.26 -46.56
N ILE A 131 0.72 26.12 -45.91
CA ILE A 131 -0.49 25.32 -46.14
C ILE A 131 -1.26 25.23 -44.84
N LEU A 132 -2.56 25.52 -44.92
CA LEU A 132 -3.50 25.42 -43.81
C LEU A 132 -4.51 24.32 -44.15
N GLY A 133 -4.48 23.21 -43.41
CA GLY A 133 -5.58 22.26 -43.43
C GLY A 133 -6.72 22.69 -42.50
N GLY A 134 -7.93 22.26 -42.81
CA GLY A 134 -9.12 22.52 -42.02
C GLY A 134 -9.06 21.86 -40.65
N THR A 135 -9.98 22.24 -39.77
CA THR A 135 -9.95 21.81 -38.36
C THR A 135 -10.03 20.29 -38.19
N GLU A 136 -10.74 19.57 -39.07
CA GLU A 136 -10.82 18.11 -39.03
C GLU A 136 -9.47 17.47 -39.40
N LEU A 137 -8.80 17.99 -40.43
CA LEU A 137 -7.45 17.52 -40.83
C LEU A 137 -6.41 17.79 -39.74
N GLN A 138 -6.48 18.97 -39.11
CA GLN A 138 -5.57 19.33 -38.02
C GLN A 138 -5.79 18.49 -36.76
N GLN A 139 -7.05 18.16 -36.43
CA GLN A 139 -7.39 17.39 -35.23
C GLN A 139 -7.19 15.89 -35.43
N LYS A 140 -7.63 15.32 -36.56
CA LYS A 140 -7.55 13.89 -36.82
C LYS A 140 -6.15 13.43 -37.22
N PHE A 141 -5.47 14.20 -38.07
CA PHE A 141 -4.21 13.76 -38.69
C PHE A 141 -2.99 14.57 -38.25
N ALA A 142 -3.14 15.51 -37.31
CA ALA A 142 -2.08 16.43 -36.91
C ALA A 142 -1.46 17.19 -38.11
N PHE A 143 -2.27 17.51 -39.12
CA PHE A 143 -1.84 18.20 -40.34
C PHE A 143 -1.46 19.67 -40.06
N ARG A 144 -0.24 19.90 -39.55
CA ARG A 144 0.26 21.21 -39.05
C ARG A 144 1.68 21.53 -39.54
N ASP A 145 2.05 22.81 -39.43
CA ASP A 145 3.24 23.44 -40.04
C ASP A 145 4.60 22.72 -39.93
N PRO A 146 5.04 22.07 -38.83
CA PRO A 146 6.34 21.39 -38.86
C PRO A 146 6.30 20.12 -39.71
N TYR A 147 5.16 19.45 -39.78
CA TYR A 147 4.98 18.21 -40.53
C TYR A 147 4.79 18.51 -42.02
N ILE A 148 3.93 19.48 -42.33
CA ILE A 148 3.67 19.92 -43.71
C ILE A 148 4.96 20.39 -44.38
N ASP A 149 5.79 21.19 -43.69
CA ASP A 149 7.05 21.67 -44.26
C ASP A 149 8.00 20.51 -44.58
N ARG A 150 8.17 19.58 -43.62
CA ARG A 150 9.12 18.47 -43.73
C ARG A 150 8.70 17.43 -44.77
N GLU A 151 7.42 17.09 -44.81
CA GLU A 151 6.92 15.91 -45.52
C GLU A 151 6.29 16.26 -46.87
N LEU A 152 5.86 17.51 -47.06
CA LEU A 152 5.19 17.94 -48.29
C LEU A 152 5.97 19.05 -49.02
N VAL A 153 6.27 20.15 -48.33
CA VAL A 153 6.86 21.33 -48.99
C VAL A 153 8.31 21.08 -49.43
N ARG A 154 9.19 20.68 -48.51
CA ARG A 154 10.61 20.45 -48.82
C ARG A 154 10.85 19.38 -49.90
N PRO A 155 10.22 18.19 -49.85
CA PRO A 155 10.50 17.14 -50.83
C PRO A 155 9.87 17.41 -52.19
N TYR A 156 8.69 18.03 -52.25
CA TYR A 156 7.91 18.09 -53.50
C TYR A 156 7.81 19.49 -54.11
N PHE A 157 7.71 20.54 -53.29
CA PHE A 157 7.53 21.91 -53.79
C PHE A 157 8.87 22.60 -54.06
N THR A 158 9.79 22.60 -53.09
CA THR A 158 11.06 23.34 -53.17
C THR A 158 11.91 23.01 -54.39
N PRO A 159 12.11 21.73 -54.80
CA PRO A 159 12.95 21.39 -55.95
C PRO A 159 12.42 21.91 -57.28
N LEU A 160 11.09 22.00 -57.42
CA LEU A 160 10.43 22.52 -58.62
C LEU A 160 10.40 24.05 -58.62
N ALA A 161 10.15 24.66 -57.46
CA ALA A 161 10.17 26.11 -57.30
C ALA A 161 11.57 26.70 -57.61
N GLN A 162 12.65 26.00 -57.25
CA GLN A 162 14.03 26.40 -57.58
C GLN A 162 14.31 26.42 -59.09
N LYS A 163 13.59 25.62 -59.89
CA LYS A 163 13.67 25.61 -61.36
C LYS A 163 12.86 26.73 -62.02
N GLY A 164 12.15 27.54 -61.23
CA GLY A 164 11.31 28.64 -61.70
C GLY A 164 9.92 28.23 -62.16
N ASP A 165 9.55 26.94 -62.10
CA ASP A 165 8.22 26.44 -62.47
C ASP A 165 7.30 26.35 -61.24
N LEU A 166 6.79 27.52 -60.82
CA LEU A 166 5.91 27.63 -59.66
C LEU A 166 4.54 26.98 -59.90
N THR A 167 4.06 26.97 -61.15
CA THR A 167 2.78 26.33 -61.51
C THR A 167 2.88 24.83 -61.29
N GLN A 168 3.90 24.18 -61.84
CA GLN A 168 4.09 22.75 -61.66
C GLN A 168 4.40 22.38 -60.22
N ALA A 169 5.17 23.21 -59.50
CA ALA A 169 5.44 23.01 -58.08
C ALA A 169 4.15 22.96 -57.23
N LEU A 170 3.21 23.89 -57.46
CA LEU A 170 1.91 23.92 -56.77
C LEU A 170 1.04 22.71 -57.13
N ARG A 171 1.01 22.28 -58.39
CA ARG A 171 0.26 21.10 -58.82
C ARG A 171 0.73 19.83 -58.10
N VAL A 172 2.04 19.60 -58.10
CA VAL A 172 2.63 18.44 -57.41
C VAL A 172 2.35 18.51 -55.91
N LEU A 173 2.47 19.69 -55.29
CA LEU A 173 2.19 19.86 -53.87
C LEU A 173 0.74 19.52 -53.51
N MET A 174 -0.24 19.97 -54.29
CA MET A 174 -1.66 19.65 -54.07
C MET A 174 -1.92 18.15 -54.19
N GLU A 175 -1.37 17.52 -55.22
CA GLU A 175 -1.51 16.08 -55.42
C GLU A 175 -0.88 15.26 -54.29
N GLN A 176 0.32 15.62 -53.84
CA GLN A 176 0.96 14.92 -52.71
C GLN A 176 0.23 15.18 -51.39
N THR A 177 -0.34 16.37 -51.22
CA THR A 177 -1.18 16.67 -50.05
C THR A 177 -2.41 15.77 -50.01
N ASP A 178 -3.10 15.58 -51.15
CA ASP A 178 -4.27 14.69 -51.23
C ASP A 178 -3.92 13.22 -50.96
N ARG A 179 -2.85 12.71 -51.60
CA ARG A 179 -2.36 11.34 -51.36
C ARG A 179 -2.02 11.11 -49.90
N TRP A 180 -1.42 12.10 -49.24
CA TRP A 180 -1.09 12.03 -47.83
C TRP A 180 -2.34 11.93 -46.95
N ILE A 181 -3.36 12.74 -47.21
CA ILE A 181 -4.63 12.73 -46.47
C ILE A 181 -5.32 11.36 -46.65
N ALA A 182 -5.41 10.87 -47.89
CA ALA A 182 -6.01 9.57 -48.18
C ALA A 182 -5.31 8.39 -47.49
N ALA A 183 -3.97 8.42 -47.41
CA ALA A 183 -3.19 7.41 -46.70
C ALA A 183 -3.49 7.43 -45.19
N LYS A 184 -3.65 8.62 -44.60
CA LYS A 184 -3.98 8.77 -43.17
C LYS A 184 -5.41 8.37 -42.84
N ASP A 185 -6.37 8.67 -43.70
CA ASP A 185 -7.74 8.17 -43.59
C ASP A 185 -7.77 6.62 -43.57
N LYS A 186 -7.03 5.98 -44.49
CA LYS A 186 -6.91 4.51 -44.54
C LYS A 186 -6.28 3.92 -43.28
N GLU A 187 -5.21 4.54 -42.79
CA GLU A 187 -4.54 4.13 -41.54
C GLU A 187 -5.49 4.22 -40.33
N GLN A 188 -6.28 5.30 -40.24
CA GLN A 188 -7.24 5.48 -39.15
C GLN A 188 -8.38 4.46 -39.21
N ALA A 189 -8.91 4.16 -40.40
CA ALA A 189 -9.94 3.14 -40.59
C ALA A 189 -9.45 1.74 -40.16
N LEU A 190 -8.21 1.39 -40.52
CA LEU A 190 -7.58 0.14 -40.07
C LEU A 190 -7.47 0.09 -38.54
N ARG A 191 -6.94 1.13 -37.90
CA ARG A 191 -6.87 1.20 -36.43
C ARG A 191 -8.23 1.09 -35.76
N GLN A 192 -9.27 1.73 -36.32
CA GLN A 192 -10.63 1.61 -35.79
C GLN A 192 -11.18 0.19 -35.90
N SER A 193 -10.92 -0.50 -37.02
CA SER A 193 -11.30 -1.90 -37.19
C SER A 193 -10.54 -2.84 -36.23
N GLU A 194 -9.25 -2.58 -35.98
CA GLU A 194 -8.45 -3.33 -35.01
C GLU A 194 -8.94 -3.11 -33.58
N ILE A 195 -9.29 -1.87 -33.21
CA ILE A 195 -9.87 -1.56 -31.89
C ILE A 195 -11.22 -2.27 -31.72
N ALA A 196 -12.07 -2.26 -32.76
CA ALA A 196 -13.36 -2.95 -32.73
C ALA A 196 -13.18 -4.46 -32.59
N ALA A 197 -12.29 -5.08 -33.38
CA ALA A 197 -11.99 -6.50 -33.30
C ALA A 197 -11.44 -6.89 -31.91
N ARG A 198 -10.51 -6.09 -31.37
CA ARG A 198 -9.96 -6.30 -30.02
C ARG A 198 -11.04 -6.16 -28.94
N SER A 199 -11.95 -5.20 -29.08
CA SER A 199 -13.06 -5.02 -28.13
C SER A 199 -14.03 -6.21 -28.13
N LEU A 200 -14.30 -6.80 -29.30
CA LEU A 200 -15.13 -7.99 -29.43
C LEU A 200 -14.45 -9.21 -28.81
N GLN A 201 -13.15 -9.39 -29.07
CA GLN A 201 -12.37 -10.47 -28.46
C GLN A 201 -12.38 -10.37 -26.92
N LEU A 202 -12.12 -9.18 -26.37
CA LEU A 202 -12.16 -8.95 -24.92
C LEU A 202 -13.53 -9.26 -24.32
N ARG A 203 -14.61 -8.94 -25.04
CA ARG A 203 -15.97 -9.26 -24.61
C ARG A 203 -16.21 -10.77 -24.54
N GLN A 204 -15.78 -11.51 -25.54
CA GLN A 204 -15.88 -12.97 -25.55
C GLN A 204 -15.07 -13.61 -24.42
N GLU A 205 -13.84 -13.14 -24.19
CA GLU A 205 -13.01 -13.60 -23.08
C GLU A 205 -13.63 -13.28 -21.72
N ALA A 206 -14.19 -12.09 -21.54
CA ALA A 206 -14.88 -11.69 -20.32
C ALA A 206 -16.13 -12.53 -20.05
N GLU A 207 -16.94 -12.81 -21.07
CA GLU A 207 -18.13 -13.65 -20.97
C GLU A 207 -17.79 -15.09 -20.57
N ALA A 208 -16.74 -15.67 -21.17
CA ALA A 208 -16.23 -16.98 -20.80
C ALA A 208 -15.76 -17.01 -19.34
N ALA A 209 -14.99 -16.02 -18.91
CA ALA A 209 -14.50 -15.91 -17.54
C ALA A 209 -15.64 -15.73 -16.51
N ILE A 210 -16.67 -14.95 -16.81
CA ILE A 210 -17.85 -14.79 -15.93
C ILE A 210 -18.60 -16.11 -15.80
N THR A 211 -18.77 -16.84 -16.90
CA THR A 211 -19.47 -18.14 -16.92
C THR A 211 -18.72 -19.16 -16.07
N GLU A 212 -17.39 -19.24 -16.22
CA GLU A 212 -16.54 -20.11 -15.41
C GLU A 212 -16.62 -19.75 -13.92
N SER A 213 -16.48 -18.47 -13.56
CA SER A 213 -16.58 -18.03 -12.17
C SER A 213 -17.96 -18.29 -11.55
N ARG A 214 -19.05 -18.21 -12.33
CA ARG A 214 -20.40 -18.56 -11.86
C ARG A 214 -20.54 -20.05 -11.54
N LYS A 215 -19.88 -20.90 -12.32
CA LYS A 215 -19.82 -22.34 -12.03
C LYS A 215 -19.07 -22.59 -10.71
N GLU A 216 -17.90 -21.97 -10.54
CA GLU A 216 -17.13 -22.08 -9.28
C GLU A 216 -17.89 -21.52 -8.07
N LEU A 217 -18.66 -20.44 -8.25
CA LEU A 217 -19.54 -19.90 -7.21
C LEU A 217 -20.59 -20.93 -6.77
N ALA A 218 -21.27 -21.58 -7.72
CA ALA A 218 -22.27 -22.59 -7.43
C ALA A 218 -21.67 -23.83 -6.73
N GLU A 219 -20.50 -24.28 -7.17
CA GLU A 219 -19.76 -25.37 -6.52
C GLU A 219 -19.37 -25.00 -5.08
N THR A 220 -18.83 -23.79 -4.88
CA THR A 220 -18.44 -23.28 -3.56
C THR A 220 -19.65 -23.14 -2.63
N GLN A 221 -20.78 -22.62 -3.12
CA GLN A 221 -22.03 -22.53 -2.35
C GLN A 221 -22.56 -23.92 -1.96
N THR A 222 -22.41 -24.91 -2.83
CA THR A 222 -22.81 -26.30 -2.54
C THR A 222 -21.93 -26.90 -1.43
N LEU A 223 -20.61 -26.69 -1.49
CA LEU A 223 -19.69 -27.09 -0.43
C LEU A 223 -20.00 -26.39 0.89
N LEU A 224 -20.26 -25.08 0.84
CA LEU A 224 -20.62 -24.27 2.00
C LEU A 224 -21.92 -24.76 2.65
N LYS A 225 -22.95 -25.04 1.83
CA LYS A 225 -24.22 -25.60 2.29
C LYS A 225 -24.03 -26.96 2.97
N SER A 226 -23.22 -27.85 2.37
CA SER A 226 -22.89 -29.14 2.99
C SER A 226 -22.27 -28.98 4.38
N ARG A 227 -21.50 -27.90 4.61
CA ARG A 227 -20.92 -27.62 5.93
C ARG A 227 -21.92 -27.00 6.91
N HIS A 228 -22.82 -26.15 6.42
CA HIS A 228 -23.95 -25.66 7.23
C HIS A 228 -24.85 -26.82 7.69
N ASP A 229 -25.10 -27.79 6.81
CA ASP A 229 -25.87 -29.00 7.12
C ASP A 229 -25.15 -29.89 8.18
N GLU A 230 -23.83 -29.80 8.27
CA GLU A 230 -23.01 -30.39 9.35
C GLU A 230 -23.04 -29.56 10.66
N GLY A 231 -23.79 -28.46 10.70
CA GLY A 231 -23.98 -27.60 11.88
C GLY A 231 -22.91 -26.50 12.06
N MET A 232 -22.11 -26.21 11.03
CA MET A 232 -21.06 -25.19 11.10
C MET A 232 -21.59 -23.82 10.68
N ALA A 233 -21.41 -22.82 11.54
CA ALA A 233 -21.70 -21.42 11.23
C ALA A 233 -20.46 -20.78 10.60
N MET A 234 -20.53 -20.49 9.30
CA MET A 234 -19.42 -19.95 8.51
C MET A 234 -19.66 -18.50 8.06
N THR A 235 -20.15 -17.66 8.97
CA THR A 235 -20.64 -16.30 8.68
C THR A 235 -19.67 -15.43 7.87
N ALA A 236 -18.36 -15.49 8.17
CA ALA A 236 -17.35 -14.74 7.43
C ALA A 236 -17.16 -15.24 5.99
N LEU A 237 -17.18 -16.56 5.79
CA LEU A 237 -17.10 -17.17 4.46
C LEU A 237 -18.39 -16.97 3.65
N ASP A 238 -19.55 -17.03 4.31
CA ASP A 238 -20.84 -16.70 3.70
C ASP A 238 -20.84 -15.27 3.14
N ALA A 239 -20.42 -14.29 3.96
CA ALA A 239 -20.34 -12.89 3.56
C ALA A 239 -19.36 -12.68 2.39
N ARG A 240 -18.19 -13.33 2.44
CA ARG A 240 -17.18 -13.29 1.38
C ARG A 240 -17.71 -13.87 0.06
N ILE A 241 -18.37 -15.03 0.11
CA ILE A 241 -18.94 -15.69 -1.08
C ILE A 241 -20.08 -14.84 -1.67
N ALA A 242 -20.90 -14.21 -0.82
CA ALA A 242 -21.95 -13.29 -1.26
C ALA A 242 -21.37 -12.04 -1.94
N GLU A 243 -20.29 -11.44 -1.40
CA GLU A 243 -19.58 -10.31 -2.00
C GLU A 243 -18.97 -10.67 -3.37
N LEU A 244 -18.37 -11.86 -3.48
CA LEU A 244 -17.84 -12.39 -4.74
C LEU A 244 -18.98 -12.60 -5.76
N GLY A 245 -20.13 -13.13 -5.34
CA GLY A 245 -21.32 -13.23 -6.18
C GLY A 245 -21.78 -11.86 -6.72
N ALA A 246 -21.90 -10.86 -5.86
CA ALA A 246 -22.27 -9.50 -6.25
C ALA A 246 -21.24 -8.86 -7.22
N SER A 247 -19.95 -9.17 -7.03
CA SER A 247 -18.88 -8.71 -7.93
C SER A 247 -19.00 -9.32 -9.33
N LEU A 248 -19.40 -10.60 -9.45
CA LEU A 248 -19.66 -11.22 -10.75
C LEU A 248 -20.87 -10.61 -11.46
N ASP A 249 -21.93 -10.31 -10.73
CA ASP A 249 -23.11 -9.67 -11.33
C ASP A 249 -22.80 -8.25 -11.81
N SER A 250 -21.97 -7.51 -11.06
CA SER A 250 -21.42 -6.22 -11.50
C SER A 250 -20.56 -6.35 -12.77
N ALA A 251 -19.68 -7.36 -12.84
CA ALA A 251 -18.87 -7.65 -14.02
C ALA A 251 -19.74 -7.98 -15.25
N ALA A 252 -20.79 -8.78 -15.06
CA ALA A 252 -21.75 -9.12 -16.10
C ALA A 252 -22.53 -7.90 -16.60
N ALA A 253 -22.94 -6.99 -15.71
CA ALA A 253 -23.63 -5.76 -16.09
C ALA A 253 -22.75 -4.82 -16.92
N ARG A 254 -21.43 -4.76 -16.66
CA ARG A 254 -20.47 -3.89 -17.38
C ARG A 254 -19.92 -4.45 -18.68
N LEU A 255 -20.22 -5.72 -18.99
CA LEU A 255 -19.63 -6.46 -20.11
C LEU A 255 -19.76 -5.75 -21.47
N THR A 256 -20.85 -5.02 -21.69
CA THR A 256 -21.12 -4.31 -22.94
C THR A 256 -20.31 -3.01 -23.06
N ASP A 257 -20.11 -2.32 -21.94
CA ASP A 257 -19.51 -0.97 -21.93
C ASP A 257 -17.99 -1.01 -21.72
N ASN A 258 -17.50 -1.94 -20.89
CA ASN A 258 -16.08 -2.08 -20.57
C ASN A 258 -15.65 -3.56 -20.42
N PRO A 259 -15.50 -4.30 -21.53
CA PRO A 259 -15.19 -5.73 -21.48
C PRO A 259 -13.82 -6.03 -20.83
N ALA A 260 -12.85 -5.13 -20.93
CA ALA A 260 -11.53 -5.30 -20.30
C ALA A 260 -11.64 -5.31 -18.76
N GLU A 261 -12.38 -4.35 -18.20
CA GLU A 261 -12.61 -4.28 -16.76
C GLU A 261 -13.46 -5.46 -16.27
N SER A 262 -14.50 -5.85 -17.03
CA SER A 262 -15.29 -7.04 -16.72
C SER A 262 -14.46 -8.32 -16.68
N LEU A 263 -13.51 -8.49 -17.61
CA LEU A 263 -12.59 -9.64 -17.62
C LEU A 263 -11.71 -9.66 -16.37
N ASP A 264 -11.14 -8.51 -15.98
CA ASP A 264 -10.27 -8.40 -14.81
C ASP A 264 -11.03 -8.70 -13.51
N VAL A 265 -12.23 -8.14 -13.35
CA VAL A 265 -13.12 -8.44 -12.21
C VAL A 265 -13.48 -9.92 -12.18
N ALA A 266 -13.90 -10.50 -13.32
CA ALA A 266 -14.25 -11.92 -13.39
C ALA A 266 -13.10 -12.84 -12.99
N ARG A 267 -11.87 -12.56 -13.45
CA ARG A 267 -10.65 -13.30 -13.07
C ARG A 267 -10.26 -13.12 -11.61
N GLN A 268 -10.40 -11.91 -11.06
CA GLN A 268 -10.16 -11.66 -9.64
C GLN A 268 -11.18 -12.41 -8.78
N THR A 269 -12.46 -12.37 -9.15
CA THR A 269 -13.50 -13.10 -8.45
C THR A 269 -13.29 -14.61 -8.54
N ASN A 270 -12.88 -15.15 -9.69
CA ASN A 270 -12.59 -16.58 -9.81
C ASN A 270 -11.52 -17.03 -8.80
N ARG A 271 -10.43 -16.27 -8.68
CA ARG A 271 -9.38 -16.55 -7.69
C ARG A 271 -9.92 -16.51 -6.26
N GLY A 272 -10.74 -15.51 -5.93
CA GLY A 272 -11.38 -15.40 -4.62
C GLY A 272 -12.33 -16.58 -4.32
N LEU A 273 -13.02 -17.10 -5.32
CA LEU A 273 -13.90 -18.27 -5.18
C LEU A 273 -13.09 -19.55 -4.98
N LEU A 274 -12.00 -19.76 -5.73
CA LEU A 274 -11.10 -20.89 -5.54
C LEU A 274 -10.47 -20.89 -4.14
N GLU A 275 -10.06 -19.72 -3.63
CA GLU A 275 -9.56 -19.56 -2.25
C GLU A 275 -10.64 -19.90 -1.21
N ALA A 276 -11.87 -19.41 -1.40
CA ALA A 276 -12.99 -19.70 -0.50
C ALA A 276 -13.35 -21.20 -0.52
N ALA A 277 -13.38 -21.83 -1.70
CA ALA A 277 -13.61 -23.26 -1.85
C ALA A 277 -12.54 -24.07 -1.11
N GLU A 278 -11.28 -23.68 -1.22
CA GLU A 278 -10.18 -24.36 -0.52
C GLU A 278 -10.27 -24.19 1.00
N GLN A 279 -10.65 -23.00 1.48
CA GLN A 279 -10.91 -22.79 2.92
C GLN A 279 -12.03 -23.71 3.44
N VAL A 280 -13.13 -23.83 2.68
CA VAL A 280 -14.25 -24.73 3.01
C VAL A 280 -13.81 -26.21 3.00
N ARG A 281 -12.91 -26.61 2.08
CA ARG A 281 -12.34 -27.96 2.03
C ARG A 281 -11.38 -28.25 3.17
N ARG A 282 -10.64 -27.25 3.66
CA ARG A 282 -9.65 -27.41 4.74
C ARG A 282 -10.27 -27.60 6.13
N ILE A 283 -11.53 -27.24 6.33
CA ILE A 283 -12.21 -27.28 7.63
C ILE A 283 -12.06 -28.60 8.41
N PRO A 284 -12.24 -29.80 7.82
CA PRO A 284 -12.07 -31.05 8.55
C PRO A 284 -10.65 -31.22 9.09
N VAL A 285 -9.64 -30.86 8.28
CA VAL A 285 -8.23 -30.91 8.68
C VAL A 285 -7.95 -29.90 9.80
N LEU A 286 -8.50 -28.69 9.67
CA LEU A 286 -8.35 -27.63 10.67
C LEU A 286 -8.93 -28.05 12.02
N ARG A 287 -10.09 -28.72 12.05
CA ARG A 287 -10.67 -29.23 13.31
C ARG A 287 -9.73 -30.20 14.01
N THR A 288 -9.19 -31.18 13.27
CA THR A 288 -8.22 -32.14 13.82
C THR A 288 -6.94 -31.46 14.31
N GLU A 289 -6.45 -30.46 13.58
CA GLU A 289 -5.27 -29.68 13.99
C GLU A 289 -5.53 -28.91 15.30
N LEU A 290 -6.69 -28.27 15.42
CA LEU A 290 -7.07 -27.50 16.60
C LEU A 290 -7.30 -28.39 17.83
N ASP A 291 -7.93 -29.55 17.67
CA ASP A 291 -8.08 -30.53 18.75
C ASP A 291 -6.71 -30.99 19.28
N LEU A 292 -5.75 -31.26 18.37
CA LEU A 292 -4.39 -31.64 18.74
C LEU A 292 -3.66 -30.51 19.48
N ARG A 293 -3.81 -29.26 18.99
CA ARG A 293 -3.19 -28.07 19.60
C ARG A 293 -3.76 -27.74 20.97
N LEU A 294 -5.08 -27.90 21.15
CA LEU A 294 -5.71 -27.80 22.46
C LEU A 294 -5.16 -28.85 23.43
N GLY A 295 -4.97 -30.10 22.97
CA GLY A 295 -4.32 -31.14 23.77
C GLY A 295 -2.93 -30.73 24.27
N LYS A 296 -2.09 -30.19 23.37
CA LYS A 296 -0.75 -29.68 23.74
C LYS A 296 -0.79 -28.47 24.66
N SER A 297 -1.74 -27.56 24.45
CA SER A 297 -1.93 -26.40 25.33
C SER A 297 -2.25 -26.82 26.77
N MET A 298 -3.01 -27.91 26.94
CA MET A 298 -3.27 -28.50 28.26
C MET A 298 -2.01 -29.05 28.95
N GLU A 299 -1.01 -29.53 28.21
CA GLU A 299 0.29 -29.90 28.77
C GLU A 299 1.02 -28.66 29.30
N VAL A 300 1.03 -27.56 28.54
CA VAL A 300 1.64 -26.29 28.98
C VAL A 300 0.97 -25.72 30.24
N PHE A 301 -0.35 -25.87 30.41
CA PHE A 301 -1.03 -25.52 31.66
C PHE A 301 -0.43 -26.25 32.87
N THR A 302 -0.14 -27.55 32.74
CA THR A 302 0.45 -28.32 33.85
C THR A 302 1.86 -27.85 34.18
N GLU A 303 2.66 -27.46 33.17
CA GLU A 303 3.97 -26.87 33.39
C GLU A 303 3.89 -25.52 34.10
N ILE A 304 2.95 -24.65 33.69
CA ILE A 304 2.75 -23.35 34.32
C ILE A 304 2.31 -23.52 35.77
N ALA A 305 1.35 -24.42 36.04
CA ALA A 305 0.90 -24.69 37.40
C ALA A 305 2.04 -25.18 38.30
N ALA A 306 2.94 -26.03 37.78
CA ALA A 306 4.14 -26.47 38.49
C ALA A 306 5.14 -25.31 38.74
N ALA A 307 5.33 -24.41 37.77
CA ALA A 307 6.17 -23.22 37.93
C ALA A 307 5.60 -22.23 38.97
N ILE A 308 4.28 -22.01 38.93
CA ILE A 308 3.56 -21.20 39.93
C ILE A 308 3.68 -21.82 41.32
N ASP A 309 3.50 -23.13 41.48
CA ASP A 309 3.66 -23.81 42.77
C ASP A 309 5.10 -23.71 43.30
N THR A 310 6.09 -23.79 42.40
CA THR A 310 7.50 -23.56 42.73
C THR A 310 7.75 -22.13 43.24
N ALA A 311 7.20 -21.13 42.57
CA ALA A 311 7.28 -19.73 42.99
C ALA A 311 6.57 -19.49 44.33
N ARG A 312 5.40 -20.12 44.53
CA ARG A 312 4.64 -20.06 45.80
C ARG A 312 5.44 -20.67 46.95
N LYS A 313 6.08 -21.84 46.74
CA LYS A 313 6.99 -22.48 47.72
C LYS A 313 8.20 -21.60 48.05
N ALA A 314 8.64 -20.76 47.12
CA ALA A 314 9.69 -19.76 47.34
C ALA A 314 9.19 -18.48 48.03
N GLY A 315 7.91 -18.41 48.42
CA GLY A 315 7.30 -17.27 49.11
C GLY A 315 6.98 -16.09 48.21
N VAL A 316 6.87 -16.30 46.89
CA VAL A 316 6.51 -15.27 45.91
C VAL A 316 5.00 -15.24 45.71
N ALA A 317 4.40 -14.06 45.68
CA ALA A 317 2.98 -13.92 45.35
C ALA A 317 2.75 -14.28 43.87
N THR A 318 1.71 -15.06 43.61
CA THR A 318 1.44 -15.67 42.29
C THR A 318 0.04 -15.36 41.75
N THR A 319 -0.75 -14.55 42.47
CA THR A 319 -2.16 -14.27 42.16
C THR A 319 -2.36 -13.71 40.75
N ARG A 320 -1.45 -12.85 40.26
CA ARG A 320 -1.54 -12.28 38.91
C ARG A 320 -1.35 -13.34 37.82
N GLN A 321 -0.43 -14.28 38.03
CA GLN A 321 -0.17 -15.38 37.09
C GLN A 321 -1.31 -16.40 37.13
N GLU A 322 -1.93 -16.63 38.30
CA GLU A 322 -3.13 -17.45 38.45
C GLU A 322 -4.33 -16.85 37.70
N GLU A 323 -4.61 -15.55 37.89
CA GLU A 323 -5.67 -14.85 37.16
C GLU A 323 -5.43 -14.89 35.64
N ALA A 324 -4.19 -14.67 35.19
CA ALA A 324 -3.84 -14.75 33.78
C ALA A 324 -4.00 -16.17 33.21
N LEU A 325 -3.66 -17.19 34.01
CA LEU A 325 -3.83 -18.60 33.65
C LEU A 325 -5.32 -18.96 33.52
N ASP A 326 -6.16 -18.49 34.45
CA ASP A 326 -7.61 -18.70 34.40
C ASP A 326 -8.23 -18.01 33.17
N GLN A 327 -7.78 -16.80 32.82
CA GLN A 327 -8.21 -16.13 31.59
C GLN A 327 -7.80 -16.91 30.33
N ALA A 328 -6.56 -17.41 30.26
CA ALA A 328 -6.11 -18.24 29.15
C ALA A 328 -6.93 -19.54 29.05
N ARG A 329 -7.29 -20.13 30.19
CA ARG A 329 -8.13 -21.32 30.27
C ARG A 329 -9.54 -21.07 29.75
N MET A 330 -10.18 -19.97 30.17
CA MET A 330 -11.51 -19.61 29.67
C MET A 330 -11.52 -19.47 28.15
N LYS A 331 -10.49 -18.84 27.57
CA LYS A 331 -10.38 -18.69 26.10
C LYS A 331 -10.21 -20.01 25.37
N LEU A 332 -9.42 -20.93 25.92
CA LEU A 332 -9.21 -22.24 25.31
C LEU A 332 -10.45 -23.13 25.44
N GLU A 333 -11.20 -23.06 26.54
CA GLU A 333 -12.50 -23.74 26.66
C GLU A 333 -13.57 -23.14 25.73
N GLU A 334 -13.59 -21.81 25.58
CA GLU A 334 -14.44 -21.14 24.58
C GLU A 334 -14.10 -21.62 23.16
N SER A 335 -12.81 -21.69 22.83
CA SER A 335 -12.36 -22.20 21.52
C SER A 335 -12.79 -23.65 21.29
N ARG A 336 -12.80 -24.49 22.32
CA ARG A 336 -13.26 -25.88 22.24
C ARG A 336 -14.74 -25.99 21.87
N GLY A 337 -15.58 -25.12 22.43
CA GLY A 337 -16.98 -25.00 22.04
C GLY A 337 -17.17 -24.53 20.60
N LEU A 338 -16.22 -23.75 20.08
CA LEU A 338 -16.23 -23.21 18.72
C LEU A 338 -15.66 -24.16 17.67
N ILE A 339 -14.77 -25.11 17.99
CA ILE A 339 -14.20 -26.04 16.98
C ILE A 339 -15.28 -26.76 16.15
N ALA A 340 -16.41 -27.10 16.77
CA ALA A 340 -17.52 -27.75 16.07
C ALA A 340 -18.40 -26.79 15.26
N ARG A 341 -18.42 -25.50 15.62
CA ARG A 341 -19.35 -24.50 15.07
C ARG A 341 -18.65 -23.51 14.12
N ASP A 342 -17.54 -22.94 14.56
CA ASP A 342 -16.70 -22.01 13.80
C ASP A 342 -15.20 -22.33 14.05
N PRO A 343 -14.62 -23.25 13.23
CA PRO A 343 -13.22 -23.65 13.35
C PRO A 343 -12.22 -22.49 13.15
N PHE A 344 -12.56 -21.46 12.37
CA PHE A 344 -11.66 -20.34 12.12
C PHE A 344 -11.61 -19.39 13.33
N GLN A 345 -12.76 -19.09 13.93
CA GLN A 345 -12.80 -18.35 15.18
C GLN A 345 -12.12 -19.13 16.31
N ALA A 346 -12.32 -20.45 16.36
CA ALA A 346 -11.61 -21.33 17.30
C ALA A 346 -10.09 -21.23 17.11
N GLN A 347 -9.58 -21.24 15.87
CA GLN A 347 -8.15 -21.08 15.60
C GLN A 347 -7.58 -19.76 16.12
N ALA A 348 -8.30 -18.65 15.96
CA ALA A 348 -7.87 -17.36 16.47
C ALA A 348 -7.76 -17.36 18.00
N LEU A 349 -8.74 -17.95 18.70
CA LEU A 349 -8.73 -18.07 20.16
C LEU A 349 -7.64 -19.03 20.66
N VAL A 350 -7.39 -20.15 19.96
CA VAL A 350 -6.29 -21.07 20.28
C VAL A 350 -4.94 -20.36 20.15
N ASN A 351 -4.71 -19.63 19.05
CA ASN A 351 -3.47 -18.86 18.87
C ASN A 351 -3.28 -17.82 19.98
N GLU A 352 -4.33 -17.09 20.36
CA GLU A 352 -4.26 -16.11 21.43
C GLU A 352 -4.00 -16.77 22.80
N GLY A 353 -4.70 -17.88 23.09
CA GLY A 353 -4.52 -18.66 24.31
C GLY A 353 -3.10 -19.22 24.44
N GLU A 354 -2.57 -19.84 23.38
CA GLU A 354 -1.20 -20.36 23.34
C GLU A 354 -0.16 -19.26 23.57
N GLY A 355 -0.30 -18.08 22.93
CA GLY A 355 0.58 -16.95 23.14
C GLY A 355 0.60 -16.49 24.60
N ARG A 356 -0.58 -16.37 25.22
CA ARG A 356 -0.70 -16.03 26.65
C ARG A 356 -0.07 -17.10 27.55
N LEU A 357 -0.28 -18.38 27.26
CA LEU A 357 0.33 -19.46 28.04
C LEU A 357 1.86 -19.40 28.00
N GLN A 358 2.45 -19.15 26.83
CA GLN A 358 3.90 -18.99 26.71
C GLN A 358 4.42 -17.81 27.54
N ASP A 359 3.75 -16.65 27.47
CA ASP A 359 4.11 -15.48 28.28
C ASP A 359 4.04 -15.76 29.78
N ILE A 360 2.96 -16.42 30.23
CA ILE A 360 2.79 -16.78 31.65
C ILE A 360 3.87 -17.78 32.08
N LEU A 361 4.22 -18.77 31.25
CA LEU A 361 5.26 -19.74 31.57
C LEU A 361 6.63 -19.07 31.74
N ILE A 362 6.99 -18.14 30.85
CA ILE A 362 8.23 -17.37 30.94
C ILE A 362 8.25 -16.55 32.24
N GLN A 363 7.16 -15.84 32.54
CA GLN A 363 7.05 -15.05 33.76
C GLN A 363 7.12 -15.91 35.02
N ALA A 364 6.35 -17.00 35.09
CA ALA A 364 6.30 -17.90 36.23
C ALA A 364 7.67 -18.55 36.52
N ARG A 365 8.42 -18.92 35.47
CA ARG A 365 9.80 -19.45 35.62
C ARG A 365 10.79 -18.40 36.10
N ALA A 366 10.58 -17.12 35.78
CA ALA A 366 11.45 -16.02 36.20
C ALA A 366 11.20 -15.55 37.64
N LEU A 367 10.00 -15.77 38.19
CA LEU A 367 9.61 -15.30 39.53
C LEU A 367 10.57 -15.70 40.67
N PRO A 368 11.01 -16.97 40.81
CA PRO A 368 11.91 -17.36 41.89
C PRO A 368 13.28 -16.67 41.80
N GLN A 369 13.81 -16.53 40.59
CA GLN A 369 15.09 -15.86 40.34
C GLN A 369 15.00 -14.36 40.62
N ALA A 370 13.92 -13.71 40.17
CA ALA A 370 13.67 -12.30 40.42
C ALA A 370 13.53 -12.02 41.92
N GLN A 371 12.86 -12.89 42.68
CA GLN A 371 12.77 -12.74 44.13
C GLN A 371 14.13 -12.88 44.82
N ALA A 372 14.94 -13.87 44.43
CA ALA A 372 16.30 -13.99 44.92
C ALA A 372 17.14 -12.74 44.59
N GLU A 373 16.98 -12.20 43.37
CA GLU A 373 17.62 -10.97 42.94
C GLU A 373 17.16 -9.76 43.78
N VAL A 374 15.86 -9.60 44.05
CA VAL A 374 15.33 -8.55 44.96
C VAL A 374 15.97 -8.68 46.34
N THR A 375 16.07 -9.89 46.89
CA THR A 375 16.67 -10.07 48.23
C THR A 375 18.14 -9.66 48.26
N ASN A 376 18.90 -10.00 47.21
CA ASN A 376 20.30 -9.61 47.07
C ASN A 376 20.44 -8.10 46.85
N LEU A 377 19.70 -7.54 45.89
CA LEU A 377 19.71 -6.11 45.57
C LEU A 377 19.30 -5.26 46.77
N LYS A 378 18.31 -5.70 47.55
CA LYS A 378 17.88 -5.00 48.78
C LYS A 378 19.00 -4.98 49.82
N ALA A 379 19.77 -6.06 49.95
CA ALA A 379 20.92 -6.13 50.85
C ALA A 379 22.08 -5.26 50.35
N GLU A 380 22.38 -5.30 49.06
CA GLU A 380 23.45 -4.52 48.43
C GLU A 380 23.16 -3.01 48.41
N SER A 381 21.91 -2.64 48.09
CA SER A 381 21.54 -1.24 47.90
C SER A 381 21.28 -0.49 49.20
N ALA A 382 20.99 -1.18 50.32
CA ALA A 382 20.72 -0.56 51.61
C ALA A 382 21.84 0.41 52.03
N LYS A 383 23.09 -0.03 51.93
CA LYS A 383 24.26 0.81 52.26
C LYS A 383 24.38 2.02 51.34
N ALA A 384 24.20 1.82 50.02
CA ALA A 384 24.27 2.91 49.05
C ALA A 384 23.14 3.94 49.27
N PHE A 385 21.95 3.47 49.67
CA PHE A 385 20.79 4.33 49.96
C PHE A 385 21.01 5.17 51.21
N ASP A 386 21.52 4.57 52.29
CA ASP A 386 21.83 5.27 53.53
C ASP A 386 22.91 6.33 53.31
N GLU A 387 23.98 5.99 52.58
CA GLU A 387 25.05 6.93 52.25
C GLU A 387 24.55 8.10 51.37
N ALA A 388 23.78 7.81 50.32
CA ALA A 388 23.20 8.82 49.45
C ALA A 388 22.24 9.75 50.20
N THR A 389 21.38 9.19 51.06
CA THR A 389 20.46 9.96 51.93
C THR A 389 21.23 10.82 52.92
N GLY A 390 22.28 10.27 53.54
CA GLY A 390 23.18 11.00 54.44
C GLY A 390 23.84 12.19 53.76
N LEU A 391 24.35 12.02 52.53
CA LEU A 391 24.96 13.09 51.74
C LEU A 391 23.96 14.17 51.34
N ILE A 392 22.73 13.80 50.99
CA ILE A 392 21.65 14.77 50.68
C ILE A 392 21.29 15.57 51.93
N VAL A 393 21.13 14.91 53.08
CA VAL A 393 20.84 15.56 54.37
C VAL A 393 21.99 16.47 54.79
N GLU A 394 23.23 16.04 54.65
CA GLU A 394 24.42 16.86 54.96
C GLU A 394 24.50 18.10 54.06
N ALA A 395 24.26 17.95 52.76
CA ALA A 395 24.21 19.07 51.83
C ALA A 395 23.08 20.05 52.16
N ARG A 396 21.88 19.56 52.51
CA ARG A 396 20.75 20.41 52.96
C ARG A 396 21.09 21.14 54.27
N LYS A 397 21.66 20.45 55.26
CA LYS A 397 22.12 21.06 56.53
C LYS A 397 23.15 22.16 56.32
N ARG A 398 23.99 22.03 55.28
CA ARG A 398 25.01 23.04 54.93
C ARG A 398 24.50 24.13 53.99
N GLY A 399 23.19 24.16 53.68
CA GLY A 399 22.59 25.19 52.83
C GLY A 399 23.01 25.12 51.36
N ILE A 400 23.55 23.98 50.91
CA ILE A 400 23.99 23.80 49.52
C ILE A 400 22.75 23.67 48.64
N LYS A 401 22.60 24.59 47.68
CA LYS A 401 21.52 24.50 46.68
C LYS A 401 21.75 23.26 45.81
N LEU A 402 20.82 22.30 45.87
CA LEU A 402 20.89 21.03 45.14
C LEU A 402 20.58 21.14 43.63
N ALA A 403 20.41 22.36 43.10
CA ALA A 403 19.94 22.61 41.73
C ALA A 403 20.78 21.88 40.66
N ASP A 404 22.10 21.86 40.84
CA ASP A 404 23.03 21.24 39.88
C ASP A 404 23.20 19.71 40.05
N ALA A 405 22.62 19.11 41.10
CA ALA A 405 22.53 17.66 41.29
C ALA A 405 21.07 17.18 41.26
N SER A 406 20.16 18.07 40.82
CA SER A 406 18.72 17.94 41.03
C SER A 406 18.13 16.72 40.34
N SER A 407 18.62 16.34 39.16
CA SER A 407 18.09 15.17 38.44
C SER A 407 18.42 13.86 39.15
N ALA A 408 19.67 13.66 39.59
CA ALA A 408 20.10 12.45 40.31
C ALA A 408 19.46 12.34 41.70
N VAL A 409 19.39 13.46 42.43
CA VAL A 409 18.71 13.51 43.74
C VAL A 409 17.21 13.27 43.59
N LYS A 410 16.56 13.89 42.60
CA LYS A 410 15.13 13.68 42.35
C LYS A 410 14.83 12.25 41.89
N ALA A 411 15.66 11.66 41.04
CA ALA A 411 15.53 10.27 40.61
C ALA A 411 15.69 9.30 41.79
N PHE A 412 16.67 9.53 42.66
CA PHE A 412 16.88 8.74 43.88
C PHE A 412 15.72 8.91 44.89
N GLU A 413 15.29 10.15 45.18
CA GLU A 413 14.16 10.41 46.08
C GLU A 413 12.85 9.82 45.52
N THR A 414 12.62 9.93 44.21
CA THR A 414 11.45 9.33 43.54
C THR A 414 11.52 7.80 43.60
N GLY A 415 12.70 7.21 43.35
CA GLY A 415 12.93 5.78 43.46
C GLY A 415 12.66 5.24 44.86
N ILE A 416 13.21 5.88 45.90
CA ILE A 416 12.95 5.51 47.30
C ILE A 416 11.47 5.66 47.67
N VAL A 417 10.78 6.70 47.21
CA VAL A 417 9.35 6.88 47.49
C VAL A 417 8.49 5.85 46.76
N ASN A 418 8.92 5.37 45.60
CA ASN A 418 8.19 4.40 44.79
C ASN A 418 8.47 2.95 45.19
N LEU A 419 9.66 2.63 45.72
CA LEU A 419 10.00 1.27 46.17
C LEU A 419 8.98 0.66 47.16
N PRO A 420 8.47 1.40 48.18
CA PRO A 420 7.41 0.91 49.06
C PRO A 420 6.02 0.83 48.41
N LYS A 421 5.81 1.54 47.30
CA LYS A 421 4.53 1.57 46.56
C LYS A 421 4.44 0.47 45.51
N LEU A 422 5.57 -0.04 45.06
CA LEU A 422 5.63 -1.24 44.24
C LEU A 422 5.24 -2.42 45.12
N SER A 423 4.17 -3.13 44.72
CA SER A 423 3.71 -4.28 45.49
C SER A 423 4.84 -5.30 45.62
N GLN A 424 4.93 -5.94 46.78
CA GLN A 424 5.77 -7.14 46.94
C GLN A 424 5.34 -8.28 46.01
N ASP A 425 4.19 -8.13 45.36
CA ASP A 425 3.60 -9.10 44.45
C ASP A 425 4.19 -9.07 43.02
N ASP A 426 5.10 -8.14 42.70
CA ASP A 426 5.80 -8.11 41.41
C ASP A 426 7.33 -8.04 41.59
N PRO A 427 7.99 -9.17 41.87
CA PRO A 427 9.42 -9.21 42.16
C PRO A 427 10.27 -8.78 40.96
N ILE A 428 9.77 -8.92 39.73
CA ILE A 428 10.48 -8.50 38.52
C ILE A 428 10.51 -6.97 38.43
N ALA A 429 9.35 -6.32 38.61
CA ALA A 429 9.27 -4.86 38.65
C ALA A 429 10.07 -4.29 39.84
N LEU A 430 10.02 -4.97 40.98
CA LEU A 430 10.74 -4.57 42.19
C LEU A 430 12.27 -4.69 42.00
N ALA A 431 12.78 -5.77 41.40
CA ALA A 431 14.20 -5.93 41.08
C ALA A 431 14.70 -4.82 40.14
N LYS A 432 13.90 -4.49 39.12
CA LYS A 432 14.20 -3.37 38.20
C LYS A 432 14.27 -2.03 38.95
N ALA A 433 13.28 -1.73 39.79
CA ALA A 433 13.25 -0.50 40.57
C ALA A 433 14.42 -0.38 41.55
N TYR A 434 14.83 -1.49 42.18
CA TYR A 434 16.01 -1.52 43.04
C TYR A 434 17.30 -1.19 42.26
N ARG A 435 17.48 -1.74 41.05
CA ARG A 435 18.64 -1.42 40.18
C ARG A 435 18.68 0.04 39.79
N GLU A 436 17.55 0.59 39.33
CA GLU A 436 17.45 1.99 38.92
C GLU A 436 17.70 2.95 40.09
N THR A 437 17.13 2.64 41.26
CA THR A 437 17.34 3.44 42.47
C THR A 437 18.78 3.33 42.98
N ALA A 438 19.41 2.15 42.91
CA ALA A 438 20.83 1.94 43.25
C ALA A 438 21.76 2.74 42.34
N ALA A 439 21.50 2.75 41.03
CA ALA A 439 22.27 3.57 40.08
C ALA A 439 22.13 5.08 40.36
N ALA A 440 20.92 5.53 40.75
CA ALA A 440 20.69 6.91 41.16
C ALA A 440 21.42 7.25 42.47
N ALA A 441 21.40 6.35 43.46
CA ALA A 441 22.11 6.50 44.73
C ALA A 441 23.63 6.66 44.52
N GLU A 442 24.21 5.84 43.65
CA GLU A 442 25.63 5.91 43.32
C GLU A 442 26.00 7.24 42.61
N SER A 443 25.09 7.76 41.78
CA SER A 443 25.25 9.07 41.14
C SER A 443 25.23 10.21 42.17
N VAL A 444 24.33 10.14 43.16
CA VAL A 444 24.28 11.08 44.31
C VAL A 444 25.59 11.01 45.09
N ARG A 445 26.09 9.79 45.36
CA ARG A 445 27.35 9.55 46.08
C ARG A 445 28.57 10.13 45.37
N LYS A 446 28.62 10.12 44.03
CA LYS A 446 29.73 10.72 43.27
C LYS A 446 29.67 12.25 43.20
N LEU A 447 28.47 12.84 43.11
CA LEU A 447 28.31 14.27 42.83
C LEU A 447 28.35 15.18 44.05
N LEU A 448 27.88 14.72 45.21
CA LEU A 448 27.71 15.55 46.41
C LEU A 448 28.97 15.78 47.25
N PRO A 449 29.84 14.79 47.51
CA PRO A 449 31.05 14.98 48.32
C PRO A 449 31.96 16.14 47.86
N PRO A 450 32.28 16.31 46.56
CA PRO A 450 33.14 17.43 46.13
C PRO A 450 32.48 18.80 46.32
N LYS A 451 31.13 18.89 46.30
CA LYS A 451 30.39 20.12 46.56
C LYS A 451 30.33 20.44 48.05
N ILE A 452 30.13 19.42 48.88
CA ILE A 452 30.19 19.53 50.35
C ILE A 452 31.58 20.00 50.82
N ALA A 453 32.65 19.59 50.11
CA ALA A 453 34.02 20.01 50.38
C ALA A 453 34.31 21.48 49.99
N ARG A 454 33.68 22.00 48.93
CA ARG A 454 33.89 23.40 48.46
C ARG A 454 33.14 24.46 49.28
N TYR A 455 32.13 24.07 50.06
CA TYR A 455 31.35 25.00 50.90
C TYR A 455 32.01 25.32 52.27
N ARG A 456 33.29 24.98 52.47
CA ARG A 456 34.02 25.09 53.76
C ARG A 456 34.87 26.36 53.96
N LEU A 457 34.88 27.30 53.03
CA LEU A 457 35.50 28.63 53.23
C LEU A 457 34.52 29.74 52.85
N VAL A 458 34.29 30.64 53.80
CA VAL A 458 33.69 31.99 53.73
C VAL A 458 32.43 32.15 54.59
N ASN A 459 32.68 32.88 55.68
CA ASN A 459 31.82 33.71 56.51
C ASN A 459 31.05 33.11 57.69
N ARG A 460 31.55 33.53 58.86
CA ARG A 460 31.06 33.33 60.23
C ARG A 460 31.17 34.69 60.91
N THR A 461 30.05 35.39 61.16
CA THR A 461 29.86 36.31 62.31
C THR A 461 28.37 36.69 62.43
N LEU A 462 27.90 36.55 63.67
CA LEU A 462 26.54 36.63 64.30
C LEU A 462 25.99 38.08 64.43
N PRO A 463 24.87 38.39 65.15
CA PRO A 463 23.82 37.57 65.83
C PRO A 463 22.33 38.07 65.71
N MET A 464 21.40 37.21 66.17
CA MET A 464 20.11 37.43 66.89
C MET A 464 19.29 38.74 66.74
N ALA A 465 18.03 38.65 66.26
CA ALA A 465 16.80 39.19 66.88
C ALA A 465 15.54 38.99 66.00
N ALA A 466 14.38 38.81 66.67
CA ALA A 466 13.01 39.20 66.29
C ALA A 466 12.39 38.65 64.98
N LEU A 467 11.32 37.86 65.04
CA LEU A 467 9.90 38.28 65.11
C LEU A 467 9.40 39.08 63.88
N ALA A 468 8.24 38.61 63.38
CA ALA A 468 7.26 39.28 62.54
C ALA A 468 7.43 39.22 61.01
N GLY A 469 6.46 38.53 60.39
CA GLY A 469 5.70 39.12 59.29
C GLY A 469 5.90 38.52 57.91
N ILE A 470 5.07 37.53 57.57
CA ILE A 470 4.33 37.57 56.29
C ILE A 470 2.88 37.18 56.58
N GLY A 471 2.06 38.19 56.85
CA GLY A 471 0.66 38.16 56.50
C GLY A 471 0.53 38.62 55.04
N ALA A 472 -0.31 37.95 54.25
CA ALA A 472 -1.17 38.53 53.21
C ALA A 472 -1.80 37.47 52.26
N VAL A 473 -2.56 36.50 52.78
CA VAL A 473 -3.63 35.80 52.00
C VAL A 473 -4.85 35.48 52.89
N GLY A 474 -5.26 36.44 53.74
CA GLY A 474 -6.23 36.22 54.83
C GLY A 474 -7.60 36.91 54.71
N ALA A 475 -7.98 37.46 53.55
CA ALA A 475 -9.21 38.26 53.44
C ALA A 475 -10.26 37.74 52.42
N GLY A 476 -10.04 36.57 51.78
CA GLY A 476 -10.97 36.01 50.79
C GLY A 476 -11.95 34.93 51.30
N ILE A 477 -11.68 34.28 52.45
CA ILE A 477 -12.33 33.00 52.79
C ILE A 477 -13.46 33.13 53.83
N ALA A 478 -13.52 34.19 54.65
CA ALA A 478 -14.58 34.32 55.68
C ALA A 478 -15.92 34.87 55.16
N GLY A 479 -15.95 35.57 54.01
CA GLY A 479 -17.19 36.08 53.40
C GLY A 479 -18.04 35.01 52.68
N LEU A 480 -17.42 33.89 52.28
CA LEU A 480 -18.09 32.79 51.57
C LEU A 480 -18.90 31.89 52.52
N SER A 481 -18.45 31.70 53.77
CA SER A 481 -19.08 30.78 54.73
C SER A 481 -20.43 31.27 55.27
N VAL A 482 -20.64 32.59 55.38
CA VAL A 482 -21.92 33.17 55.85
C VAL A 482 -22.92 33.30 54.70
N ARG A 483 -22.47 33.47 53.45
CA ARG A 483 -23.34 33.50 52.26
C ARG A 483 -23.78 32.08 51.84
N ALA A 484 -22.92 31.08 51.98
CA ALA A 484 -23.26 29.67 51.73
C ALA A 484 -24.35 29.16 52.71
N ARG A 485 -24.30 29.54 53.98
CA ARG A 485 -25.27 29.09 55.00
C ARG A 485 -26.68 29.69 54.85
N ARG A 486 -26.81 30.93 54.35
CA ARG A 486 -28.12 31.50 53.98
C ARG A 486 -28.67 30.92 52.67
N LYS A 487 -27.80 30.53 51.73
CA LYS A 487 -28.20 29.79 50.52
C LYS A 487 -28.75 28.41 50.89
N TYR A 488 -28.05 27.67 51.76
CA TYR A 488 -28.44 26.31 52.13
C TYR A 488 -29.80 26.23 52.85
N ARG A 489 -30.12 27.18 53.75
CA ARG A 489 -31.47 27.22 54.35
C ARG A 489 -32.55 27.59 53.34
N ARG A 490 -32.31 28.52 52.42
CA ARG A 490 -33.27 28.86 51.35
C ARG A 490 -33.47 27.72 50.38
N GLU A 491 -32.42 26.96 50.09
CA GLU A 491 -32.43 25.82 49.18
C GLU A 491 -33.19 24.64 49.79
N VAL A 492 -33.00 24.35 51.09
CA VAL A 492 -33.80 23.36 51.80
C VAL A 492 -35.26 23.81 51.93
N THR A 493 -35.55 25.06 52.33
CA THR A 493 -36.93 25.55 52.39
C THR A 493 -37.62 25.52 51.02
N ALA A 494 -36.90 25.85 49.93
CA ALA A 494 -37.43 25.74 48.58
C ALA A 494 -37.68 24.27 48.17
N GLN A 495 -36.82 23.34 48.56
CA GLN A 495 -37.03 21.90 48.35
C GLN A 495 -38.25 21.38 49.13
N PHE A 496 -38.47 21.87 50.35
CA PHE A 496 -39.65 21.54 51.15
C PHE A 496 -40.95 22.11 50.56
N GLU A 497 -40.92 23.36 50.09
CA GLU A 497 -42.07 23.97 49.40
C GLU A 497 -42.38 23.24 48.09
N GLN A 498 -41.34 22.85 47.33
CA GLN A 498 -41.48 22.07 46.10
C GLN A 498 -42.05 20.67 46.38
N TYR A 499 -41.54 19.98 47.40
CA TYR A 499 -42.05 18.67 47.81
C TYR A 499 -43.52 18.74 48.22
N ARG A 500 -43.87 19.71 49.09
CA ARG A 500 -45.25 19.94 49.52
C ARG A 500 -46.16 20.27 48.35
N SER A 501 -45.71 21.14 47.44
CA SER A 501 -46.46 21.49 46.23
C SER A 501 -46.73 20.27 45.36
N ARG A 502 -45.75 19.37 45.17
CA ARG A 502 -45.95 18.11 44.45
C ARG A 502 -46.87 17.13 45.18
N ALA A 503 -46.76 17.02 46.50
CA ALA A 503 -47.64 16.16 47.29
C ALA A 503 -49.11 16.66 47.28
N VAL A 504 -49.32 17.99 47.37
CA VAL A 504 -50.66 18.58 47.23
C VAL A 504 -51.17 18.43 45.79
N GLY A 505 -50.32 18.63 44.79
CA GLY A 505 -50.70 18.41 43.38
C GLY A 505 -51.08 16.96 43.10
N LEU A 506 -50.47 15.98 43.77
CA LEU A 506 -50.87 14.58 43.69
C LEU A 506 -52.25 14.33 44.32
N MET A 507 -52.58 14.99 45.43
CA MET A 507 -53.91 14.91 46.05
C MET A 507 -54.98 15.46 45.10
N ASP A 508 -54.75 16.63 44.50
CA ASP A 508 -55.67 17.23 43.53
C ASP A 508 -55.89 16.30 42.32
N GLN A 509 -54.82 15.65 41.85
CA GLN A 509 -54.90 14.66 40.77
C GLN A 509 -55.70 13.41 41.20
N LEU A 510 -55.46 12.91 42.41
CA LEU A 510 -56.17 11.74 42.92
C LEU A 510 -57.66 12.03 43.13
N ASP A 511 -58.02 13.19 43.68
CA ASP A 511 -59.41 13.60 43.83
C ASP A 511 -60.09 13.75 42.45
N GLY A 512 -59.36 14.31 41.48
CA GLY A 512 -59.79 14.33 40.09
C GLY A 512 -60.08 12.94 39.53
N LEU A 513 -59.14 12.00 39.70
CA LEU A 513 -59.28 10.62 39.23
C LEU A 513 -60.37 9.84 39.97
N ARG A 514 -60.53 10.01 41.29
CA ARG A 514 -61.61 9.37 42.06
C ARG A 514 -62.97 9.88 41.61
N LYS A 515 -63.11 11.19 41.41
CA LYS A 515 -64.35 11.78 40.91
C LYS A 515 -64.66 11.29 39.49
N GLU A 516 -63.66 11.21 38.63
CA GLU A 516 -63.81 10.67 37.28
C GLU A 516 -64.18 9.18 37.32
N HIS A 517 -63.52 8.36 38.14
CA HIS A 517 -63.84 6.93 38.32
C HIS A 517 -65.27 6.71 38.81
N GLU A 518 -65.73 7.51 39.78
CA GLU A 518 -67.11 7.45 40.28
C GLU A 518 -68.16 7.88 39.24
N THR A 519 -67.78 8.77 38.33
CA THR A 519 -68.68 9.32 37.31
C THR A 519 -68.67 8.55 36.00
N LEU A 520 -67.59 7.83 35.66
CA LEU A 520 -67.44 7.10 34.39
C LEU A 520 -68.65 6.20 34.06
N MET A 521 -69.06 5.33 34.99
CA MET A 521 -70.20 4.43 34.77
C MET A 521 -71.57 5.13 34.81
N LYS A 522 -71.65 6.34 35.39
CA LYS A 522 -72.88 7.12 35.47
C LYS A 522 -73.08 8.03 34.24
N VAL A 523 -71.97 8.46 33.62
CA VAL A 523 -71.96 9.41 32.50
C VAL A 523 -72.16 8.71 31.17
N ASP A 524 -71.65 7.48 31.02
CA ASP A 524 -71.87 6.70 29.80
C ASP A 524 -73.31 6.16 29.78
N PRO A 525 -74.19 6.66 28.87
CA PRO A 525 -75.59 6.27 28.80
C PRO A 525 -75.78 4.81 28.36
N ASP A 526 -74.72 4.15 27.86
CA ASP A 526 -74.78 2.78 27.39
C ASP A 526 -74.69 1.74 28.53
N PHE A 527 -74.28 2.12 29.75
CA PHE A 527 -74.37 1.26 30.94
C PHE A 527 -75.81 1.19 31.48
N THR A 528 -76.72 0.60 30.72
CA THR A 528 -78.10 0.34 31.16
C THR A 528 -78.24 -0.89 32.08
N GLU A 529 -77.20 -1.72 32.12
CA GLU A 529 -77.09 -2.90 32.98
C GLU A 529 -75.87 -2.78 33.92
N PRO A 530 -75.88 -3.41 35.11
CA PRO A 530 -74.71 -3.45 35.98
C PRO A 530 -73.51 -4.05 35.25
N SER A 531 -72.34 -3.44 35.38
CA SER A 531 -71.12 -3.96 34.76
C SER A 531 -70.75 -5.34 35.33
N THR A 532 -70.35 -6.25 34.45
CA THR A 532 -69.95 -7.64 34.79
C THR A 532 -68.61 -8.00 34.14
N GLY A 533 -68.13 -9.22 34.40
CA GLY A 533 -67.01 -9.83 33.68
C GLY A 533 -65.71 -9.01 33.69
N ARG A 534 -65.11 -8.82 32.51
CA ARG A 534 -63.81 -8.16 32.36
C ARG A 534 -63.89 -6.66 32.62
N THR A 535 -64.94 -5.98 32.17
CA THR A 535 -65.18 -4.55 32.47
C THR A 535 -65.25 -4.31 33.97
N LEU A 536 -65.97 -5.14 34.72
CA LEU A 536 -66.01 -5.04 36.19
C LEU A 536 -64.63 -5.30 36.83
N ALA A 537 -63.87 -6.26 36.30
CA ALA A 537 -62.52 -6.51 36.77
C ALA A 537 -61.61 -5.29 36.57
N VAL A 538 -61.61 -4.67 35.38
CA VAL A 538 -60.82 -3.46 35.09
C VAL A 538 -61.28 -2.29 35.97
N TYR A 539 -62.58 -2.13 36.20
CA TYR A 539 -63.10 -1.10 37.12
C TYR A 539 -62.57 -1.26 38.55
N ARG A 540 -62.52 -2.50 39.07
CA ARG A 540 -61.97 -2.83 40.40
C ARG A 540 -60.44 -2.71 40.46
N GLU A 541 -59.75 -3.01 39.36
CA GLU A 541 -58.31 -2.80 39.25
C GLU A 541 -57.99 -1.29 39.36
N VAL A 542 -58.75 -0.42 38.68
CA VAL A 542 -58.61 1.04 38.83
C VAL A 542 -58.89 1.49 40.26
N GLU A 543 -59.93 0.95 40.92
CA GLU A 543 -60.21 1.25 42.32
C GLU A 543 -59.04 0.85 43.24
N THR A 544 -58.43 -0.31 42.98
CA THR A 544 -57.24 -0.79 43.70
C THR A 544 -56.04 0.12 43.47
N ASP A 545 -55.79 0.54 42.23
CA ASP A 545 -54.70 1.44 41.87
C ASP A 545 -54.89 2.83 42.50
N LEU A 546 -56.12 3.36 42.53
CA LEU A 546 -56.45 4.61 43.20
C LEU A 546 -56.24 4.53 44.72
N ASN A 547 -56.57 3.40 45.34
CA ASN A 547 -56.27 3.19 46.76
C ASN A 547 -54.77 3.06 47.00
N GLY A 548 -54.02 2.40 46.11
CA GLY A 548 -52.57 2.37 46.16
C GLY A 548 -51.92 3.76 46.02
N LEU A 549 -52.46 4.62 45.16
CA LEU A 549 -52.04 6.02 45.03
C LEU A 549 -52.35 6.83 46.29
N TRP A 550 -53.51 6.61 46.92
CA TRP A 550 -53.86 7.22 48.21
C TRP A 550 -52.90 6.82 49.33
N ASP A 551 -52.58 5.53 49.44
CA ASP A 551 -51.65 5.03 50.45
C ASP A 551 -50.23 5.58 50.24
N LYS A 552 -49.78 5.67 48.98
CA LYS A 552 -48.51 6.33 48.64
C LYS A 552 -48.53 7.82 48.99
N TRP A 553 -49.63 8.52 48.72
CA TRP A 553 -49.77 9.92 49.09
C TRP A 553 -49.72 10.12 50.62
N LEU A 554 -50.43 9.29 51.39
CA LEU A 554 -50.37 9.30 52.86
C LEU A 554 -48.94 9.08 53.36
N HIS A 555 -48.20 8.16 52.75
CA HIS A 555 -46.80 7.93 53.07
C HIS A 555 -45.93 9.17 52.80
N LEU A 556 -46.09 9.80 51.63
CA LEU A 556 -45.35 11.02 51.27
C LEU A 556 -45.65 12.18 52.24
N MET A 557 -46.89 12.28 52.72
CA MET A 557 -47.30 13.28 53.71
C MET A 557 -46.73 13.01 55.11
N ASP A 558 -46.65 11.74 55.53
CA ASP A 558 -46.01 11.36 56.79
C ASP A 558 -44.48 11.65 56.75
N VAL A 559 -43.81 11.31 55.64
CA VAL A 559 -42.39 11.65 55.44
C VAL A 559 -42.20 13.17 55.47
N TRP A 560 -43.10 13.93 54.84
CA TRP A 560 -43.06 15.40 54.88
C TRP A 560 -43.23 15.95 56.30
N GLU A 561 -44.20 15.46 57.08
CA GLU A 561 -44.45 15.90 58.45
C GLU A 561 -43.26 15.60 59.37
N ARG A 562 -42.66 14.39 59.21
CA ARG A 562 -41.43 14.01 59.90
C ARG A 562 -40.27 14.93 59.55
N ALA A 563 -40.11 15.27 58.27
CA ALA A 563 -39.06 16.16 57.80
C ALA A 563 -39.28 17.63 58.27
N ASP A 564 -40.53 18.13 58.27
CA ASP A 564 -40.87 19.49 58.72
C ASP A 564 -40.62 19.63 60.24
N LYS A 565 -40.96 18.60 61.02
CA LYS A 565 -40.68 18.54 62.45
C LYS A 565 -39.17 18.62 62.74
N LEU A 566 -38.34 17.90 61.96
CA LEU A 566 -36.88 17.97 62.06
C LEU A 566 -36.34 19.37 61.73
N VAL A 567 -36.84 20.01 60.66
CA VAL A 567 -36.44 21.37 60.26
C VAL A 567 -36.85 22.41 61.32
N ARG A 568 -38.05 22.31 61.90
CA ARG A 568 -38.53 23.22 62.96
C ARG A 568 -37.77 23.05 64.27
N SER A 569 -37.30 21.85 64.57
CA SER A 569 -36.53 21.55 65.79
C SER A 569 -35.06 21.99 65.74
N ALA A 570 -34.55 22.36 64.56
CA ALA A 570 -33.15 22.76 64.35
C ALA A 570 -32.83 24.14 64.96
N SER A 571 -32.21 24.15 66.14
CA SER A 571 -31.69 25.36 66.78
C SER A 571 -30.50 25.98 66.02
N SER A 572 -30.18 27.24 66.27
CA SER A 572 -29.25 28.07 65.47
C SER A 572 -27.80 27.56 65.36
N MET A 573 -27.43 26.48 66.06
CA MET A 573 -26.09 25.89 66.03
C MET A 573 -26.01 24.45 65.50
N ASN A 574 -27.12 23.76 65.19
CA ASN A 574 -27.08 22.33 64.83
C ASN A 574 -27.48 22.07 63.36
N SER A 575 -26.50 21.94 62.46
CA SER A 575 -26.73 21.68 61.02
C SER A 575 -27.12 20.25 60.69
N GLU A 576 -26.93 19.31 61.63
CA GLU A 576 -27.13 17.88 61.44
C GLU A 576 -28.61 17.50 61.24
N GLN A 577 -29.52 18.15 61.97
CA GLN A 577 -30.97 17.91 61.85
C GLN A 577 -31.53 18.37 60.49
N ILE A 578 -30.96 19.43 59.90
CA ILE A 578 -31.33 19.89 58.55
C ILE A 578 -30.86 18.88 57.49
N THR A 579 -29.66 18.30 57.67
CA THR A 579 -29.15 17.25 56.79
C THR A 579 -29.97 15.96 56.90
N GLN A 580 -30.38 15.57 58.11
CA GLN A 580 -31.27 14.41 58.32
C GLN A 580 -32.64 14.61 57.69
N ALA A 581 -33.23 15.81 57.81
CA ALA A 581 -34.50 16.12 57.17
C ALA A 581 -34.41 16.07 55.64
N LYS A 582 -33.28 16.54 55.06
CA LYS A 582 -33.01 16.44 53.63
C LYS A 582 -32.83 14.97 53.19
N ALA A 583 -32.05 14.19 53.94
CA ALA A 583 -31.87 12.77 53.65
C ALA A 583 -33.22 12.03 53.68
N LEU A 584 -34.07 12.30 54.67
CA LEU A 584 -35.40 11.70 54.79
C LEU A 584 -36.28 11.99 53.56
N LEU A 585 -36.29 13.22 53.05
CA LEU A 585 -37.01 13.59 51.82
C LEU A 585 -36.40 12.95 50.56
N GLU A 586 -35.08 12.76 50.51
CA GLU A 586 -34.39 12.17 49.36
C GLU A 586 -34.48 10.64 49.32
N THR A 587 -34.48 9.95 50.47
CA THR A 587 -34.52 8.47 50.53
C THR A 587 -35.91 7.90 50.71
N GLU A 588 -36.76 8.50 51.56
CA GLU A 588 -38.11 7.97 51.85
C GLU A 588 -39.21 8.78 51.14
N GLY A 589 -38.92 10.00 50.69
CA GLY A 589 -39.89 10.89 50.03
C GLY A 589 -39.89 10.82 48.49
N ALA A 590 -39.27 9.81 47.89
CA ALA A 590 -39.19 9.73 46.43
C ALA A 590 -40.60 9.54 45.82
N PHE A 591 -40.93 10.36 44.81
CA PHE A 591 -42.15 10.23 44.00
C PHE A 591 -42.04 9.10 42.96
N ASP A 592 -41.07 8.22 43.11
CA ASP A 592 -40.75 7.19 42.13
C ASP A 592 -41.92 6.21 41.98
N GLY A 593 -42.36 6.01 40.74
CA GLY A 593 -43.51 5.16 40.40
C GLY A 593 -44.89 5.75 40.73
N VAL A 594 -44.99 7.01 41.17
CA VAL A 594 -46.30 7.68 41.35
C VAL A 594 -46.86 8.13 40.00
N ASP A 595 -46.05 8.81 39.18
CA ASP A 595 -46.46 9.29 37.86
C ASP A 595 -46.87 8.12 36.93
N GLU A 596 -46.21 6.96 37.06
CA GLU A 596 -46.53 5.74 36.31
C GLU A 596 -47.88 5.13 36.75
N LEU A 597 -48.17 5.09 38.06
CA LEU A 597 -49.47 4.64 38.56
C LEU A 597 -50.59 5.60 38.14
N VAL A 598 -50.36 6.91 38.18
CA VAL A 598 -51.32 7.93 37.69
C VAL A 598 -51.59 7.73 36.19
N ALA A 599 -50.55 7.51 35.38
CA ALA A 599 -50.69 7.25 33.95
C ALA A 599 -51.43 5.92 33.67
N SER A 600 -51.13 4.85 34.42
CA SER A 600 -51.84 3.56 34.35
C SER A 600 -53.33 3.73 34.68
N CYS A 601 -53.67 4.44 35.76
CA CYS A 601 -55.06 4.71 36.13
C CYS A 601 -55.80 5.43 35.02
N ARG A 602 -55.23 6.52 34.50
CA ARG A 602 -55.83 7.30 33.40
C ARG A 602 -56.08 6.45 32.16
N THR A 603 -55.09 5.66 31.75
CA THR A 603 -55.20 4.80 30.56
C THR A 603 -56.35 3.79 30.73
N ARG A 604 -56.45 3.13 31.88
CA ARG A 604 -57.53 2.17 32.15
C ARG A 604 -58.90 2.84 32.27
N MET A 605 -58.95 4.06 32.80
CA MET A 605 -60.16 4.87 32.86
C MET A 605 -60.62 5.33 31.49
N ASP A 606 -59.69 5.75 30.62
CA ASP A 606 -59.95 6.07 29.21
C ASP A 606 -60.43 4.84 28.43
N ASP A 607 -59.89 3.65 28.74
CA ASP A 607 -60.32 2.38 28.16
C ASP A 607 -61.74 2.01 28.61
N LEU A 608 -62.06 2.19 29.90
CA LEU A 608 -63.42 2.01 30.43
C LEU A 608 -64.40 3.01 29.80
N GLY A 609 -64.03 4.29 29.71
CA GLY A 609 -64.89 5.34 29.16
C GLY A 609 -65.18 5.19 27.66
N ARG A 610 -64.30 4.52 26.92
CA ARG A 610 -64.49 4.23 25.48
C ARG A 610 -64.90 2.79 25.19
N ALA A 611 -65.13 1.97 26.22
CA ALA A 611 -65.30 0.53 26.05
C ALA A 611 -66.47 0.19 25.12
N HIS A 612 -67.64 0.81 25.29
CA HIS A 612 -68.82 0.58 24.46
C HIS A 612 -68.63 1.02 23.01
N GLU A 613 -68.07 2.20 22.78
CA GLU A 613 -67.79 2.72 21.43
C GLU A 613 -66.86 1.76 20.68
N VAL A 614 -65.75 1.36 21.32
CA VAL A 614 -64.76 0.47 20.74
C VAL A 614 -65.34 -0.93 20.50
N ALA A 615 -66.09 -1.48 21.45
CA ALA A 615 -66.71 -2.80 21.32
C ALA A 615 -67.75 -2.84 20.19
N ARG A 616 -68.63 -1.83 20.08
CA ARG A 616 -69.63 -1.73 18.99
C ARG A 616 -68.96 -1.57 17.63
N LYS A 617 -67.92 -0.73 17.56
CA LYS A 617 -67.14 -0.54 16.32
C LYS A 617 -66.46 -1.83 15.89
N ALA A 618 -65.81 -2.54 16.81
CA ALA A 618 -65.18 -3.83 16.55
C ALA A 618 -66.22 -4.88 16.10
N PHE A 619 -67.37 -4.95 16.78
CA PHE A 619 -68.45 -5.86 16.44
C PHE A 619 -69.03 -5.61 15.04
N ALA A 620 -69.24 -4.34 14.68
CA ALA A 620 -69.71 -3.97 13.35
C ALA A 620 -68.70 -4.37 12.26
N ALA A 621 -67.40 -4.15 12.50
CA ALA A 621 -66.34 -4.59 11.59
C ALA A 621 -66.30 -6.12 11.43
N ALA A 622 -66.39 -6.87 12.53
CA ALA A 622 -66.42 -8.34 12.49
C ALA A 622 -67.63 -8.89 11.72
N ASN A 623 -68.82 -8.29 11.86
CA ASN A 623 -69.99 -8.68 11.06
C ASN A 623 -69.80 -8.44 9.55
N GLU A 624 -69.11 -7.36 9.18
CA GLU A 624 -68.75 -7.13 7.79
C GLU A 624 -67.74 -8.17 7.28
N SER A 625 -66.76 -8.55 8.12
CA SER A 625 -65.84 -9.67 7.83
C SER A 625 -66.57 -11.01 7.68
N VAL A 626 -67.61 -11.28 8.47
CA VAL A 626 -68.48 -12.47 8.31
C VAL A 626 -69.14 -12.47 6.93
N ARG A 627 -69.73 -11.36 6.49
CA ARG A 627 -70.37 -11.28 5.15
C ARG A 627 -69.35 -11.52 4.04
N LYS A 628 -68.16 -10.94 4.15
CA LYS A 628 -67.08 -11.16 3.18
C LYS A 628 -66.62 -12.61 3.16
N ALA A 629 -66.50 -13.25 4.32
CA ALA A 629 -66.12 -14.66 4.43
C ALA A 629 -67.20 -15.56 3.81
N ASP A 630 -68.48 -15.27 4.08
CA ASP A 630 -69.62 -15.99 3.49
C ASP A 630 -69.65 -15.85 1.95
N GLN A 631 -69.48 -14.63 1.43
CA GLN A 631 -69.37 -14.37 -0.01
C GLN A 631 -68.18 -15.09 -0.66
N ALA A 632 -67.01 -15.09 0.00
CA ALA A 632 -65.82 -15.78 -0.49
C ALA A 632 -66.03 -17.31 -0.53
N ILE A 633 -66.67 -17.87 0.50
CA ILE A 633 -67.01 -19.30 0.56
C ILE A 633 -68.04 -19.65 -0.53
N ALA A 634 -69.06 -18.80 -0.73
CA ALA A 634 -70.07 -18.99 -1.77
C ALA A 634 -69.47 -18.96 -3.19
N ALA A 635 -68.59 -17.99 -3.48
CA ALA A 635 -67.91 -17.89 -4.76
C ALA A 635 -67.05 -19.13 -5.07
N LEU A 636 -66.37 -19.69 -4.06
CA LEU A 636 -65.61 -20.94 -4.21
C LEU A 636 -66.53 -22.17 -4.37
N ALA A 637 -67.69 -22.17 -3.71
CA ALA A 637 -68.69 -23.22 -3.88
C ALA A 637 -69.28 -23.23 -5.30
N GLU A 638 -69.49 -22.08 -5.93
CA GLU A 638 -69.90 -21.98 -7.36
C GLU A 638 -68.87 -22.63 -8.30
N ARG A 639 -67.58 -22.54 -7.95
CA ARG A 639 -66.48 -23.23 -8.64
C ARG A 639 -66.35 -24.72 -8.26
N LYS A 640 -67.34 -25.28 -7.55
CA LYS A 640 -67.37 -26.66 -7.03
C LYS A 640 -66.24 -27.00 -6.05
N ILE A 641 -65.66 -25.99 -5.39
CA ILE A 641 -64.67 -26.18 -4.32
C ILE A 641 -65.40 -26.18 -2.98
N ARG A 642 -65.29 -27.27 -2.22
CA ARG A 642 -66.01 -27.42 -0.94
C ARG A 642 -65.13 -27.04 0.24
N LEU A 643 -65.45 -25.93 0.89
CA LEU A 643 -64.81 -25.44 2.11
C LEU A 643 -65.56 -25.88 3.38
N GLY A 644 -65.66 -27.19 3.59
CA GLY A 644 -66.47 -27.75 4.69
C GLY A 644 -65.99 -27.32 6.08
N SER A 645 -64.67 -27.29 6.29
CA SER A 645 -64.06 -26.84 7.55
C SER A 645 -64.31 -25.36 7.80
N GLU A 646 -64.17 -24.52 6.77
CA GLU A 646 -64.27 -23.07 6.86
C GLU A 646 -65.72 -22.63 7.04
N SER A 647 -66.67 -23.31 6.37
CA SER A 647 -68.09 -23.07 6.58
C SER A 647 -68.52 -23.38 8.02
N ASN A 648 -68.00 -24.49 8.59
CA ASN A 648 -68.23 -24.83 9.99
C ASN A 648 -67.56 -23.82 10.94
N ALA A 649 -66.33 -23.37 10.63
CA ALA A 649 -65.62 -22.36 11.40
C ALA A 649 -66.35 -21.01 11.37
N LEU A 650 -66.84 -20.58 10.19
CA LEU A 650 -67.64 -19.38 10.03
C LEU A 650 -68.94 -19.45 10.85
N ALA A 651 -69.64 -20.59 10.80
CA ALA A 651 -70.83 -20.81 11.63
C ALA A 651 -70.51 -20.74 13.13
N SER A 652 -69.34 -21.23 13.56
CA SER A 652 -68.86 -21.08 14.94
C SER A 652 -68.56 -19.63 15.29
N VAL A 653 -67.95 -18.87 14.38
CA VAL A 653 -67.68 -17.43 14.58
C VAL A 653 -68.98 -16.64 14.72
N VAL A 654 -69.99 -16.92 13.90
CA VAL A 654 -71.31 -16.26 13.99
C VAL A 654 -71.91 -16.48 15.38
N LYS A 655 -71.85 -17.70 15.92
CA LYS A 655 -72.32 -17.99 17.30
C LYS A 655 -71.53 -17.20 18.36
N VAL A 656 -70.21 -17.16 18.23
CA VAL A 656 -69.33 -16.41 19.16
C VAL A 656 -69.60 -14.90 19.10
N LEU A 657 -69.89 -14.36 17.92
CA LEU A 657 -70.29 -12.96 17.77
C LEU A 657 -71.68 -12.71 18.37
N ASP A 658 -72.64 -13.63 18.22
CA ASP A 658 -73.94 -13.51 18.90
C ASP A 658 -73.80 -13.49 20.43
N GLU A 659 -72.88 -14.29 20.99
CA GLU A 659 -72.52 -14.23 22.42
C GLU A 659 -71.91 -12.86 22.79
N ALA A 660 -70.94 -12.38 22.01
CA ALA A 660 -70.32 -11.08 22.23
C ALA A 660 -71.34 -9.94 22.20
N LYS A 661 -72.32 -9.99 21.28
CA LYS A 661 -73.40 -9.01 21.15
C LYS A 661 -74.21 -8.89 22.43
N GLY A 662 -74.51 -10.02 23.09
CA GLY A 662 -75.20 -10.05 24.38
C GLY A 662 -74.40 -9.43 25.52
N LEU A 663 -73.06 -9.43 25.41
CA LEU A 663 -72.16 -8.88 26.42
C LEU A 663 -71.82 -7.40 26.21
N ILE A 664 -72.07 -6.80 25.04
CA ILE A 664 -71.63 -5.41 24.75
C ILE A 664 -72.11 -4.41 25.81
N VAL A 665 -73.32 -4.56 26.34
CA VAL A 665 -73.92 -3.63 27.31
C VAL A 665 -73.39 -3.84 28.73
N ALA A 666 -73.27 -5.10 29.18
CA ALA A 666 -72.86 -5.42 30.55
C ALA A 666 -71.35 -5.58 30.72
N ASP A 667 -70.62 -5.99 29.68
CA ASP A 667 -69.18 -6.24 29.67
C ASP A 667 -68.57 -5.87 28.30
N PRO A 668 -68.51 -4.56 27.95
CA PRO A 668 -67.98 -4.12 26.66
C PRO A 668 -66.50 -4.51 26.42
N ILE A 669 -65.67 -4.58 27.47
CA ILE A 669 -64.25 -5.00 27.33
C ILE A 669 -64.19 -6.51 27.03
N GLY A 670 -64.95 -7.34 27.75
CA GLY A 670 -65.03 -8.77 27.45
C GLY A 670 -65.61 -9.06 26.07
N ALA A 671 -66.65 -8.32 25.65
CA ALA A 671 -67.20 -8.40 24.31
C ALA A 671 -66.16 -8.07 23.23
N LYS A 672 -65.37 -7.01 23.42
CA LYS A 672 -64.26 -6.65 22.52
C LYS A 672 -63.22 -7.78 22.39
N GLU A 673 -62.84 -8.42 23.51
CA GLU A 673 -61.88 -9.54 23.49
C GLU A 673 -62.43 -10.78 22.76
N ILE A 674 -63.74 -11.05 22.89
CA ILE A 674 -64.41 -12.13 22.13
C ILE A 674 -64.44 -11.78 20.64
N VAL A 675 -64.81 -10.55 20.28
CA VAL A 675 -64.82 -10.07 18.89
C VAL A 675 -63.43 -10.14 18.27
N ALA A 676 -62.37 -9.80 19.00
CA ALA A 676 -60.99 -9.88 18.49
C ALA A 676 -60.59 -11.32 18.13
N ARG A 677 -61.00 -12.32 18.93
CA ARG A 677 -60.77 -13.74 18.62
C ARG A 677 -61.57 -14.22 17.40
N ALA A 678 -62.81 -13.77 17.29
CA ALA A 678 -63.65 -14.01 16.11
C ALA A 678 -63.02 -13.41 14.84
N ASP A 679 -62.54 -12.17 14.90
CA ASP A 679 -61.94 -11.47 13.78
C ASP A 679 -60.63 -12.15 13.31
N ALA A 680 -59.79 -12.62 14.24
CA ALA A 680 -58.61 -13.43 13.89
C ALA A 680 -58.98 -14.71 13.12
N THR A 681 -60.05 -15.38 13.53
CA THR A 681 -60.56 -16.57 12.82
C THR A 681 -61.12 -16.22 11.44
N LEU A 682 -61.83 -15.09 11.31
CA LEU A 682 -62.34 -14.60 10.03
C LEU A 682 -61.21 -14.23 9.07
N ALA A 683 -60.15 -13.60 9.57
CA ALA A 683 -58.97 -13.27 8.79
C ALA A 683 -58.29 -14.55 8.25
N GLU A 684 -58.21 -15.62 9.04
CA GLU A 684 -57.70 -16.93 8.60
C GLU A 684 -58.59 -17.54 7.51
N ILE A 685 -59.92 -17.54 7.70
CA ILE A 685 -60.89 -18.03 6.71
C ILE A 685 -60.75 -17.25 5.39
N LEU A 686 -60.73 -15.92 5.45
CA LEU A 686 -60.60 -15.04 4.29
C LEU A 686 -59.24 -15.23 3.58
N GLY A 687 -58.16 -15.34 4.35
CA GLY A 687 -56.81 -15.59 3.80
C GLY A 687 -56.72 -16.93 3.09
N ARG A 688 -57.31 -17.99 3.66
CA ARG A 688 -57.35 -19.31 3.02
C ARG A 688 -58.24 -19.33 1.78
N ALA A 689 -59.44 -18.76 1.85
CA ALA A 689 -60.33 -18.63 0.70
C ALA A 689 -59.68 -17.84 -0.45
N GLY A 690 -59.01 -16.72 -0.14
CA GLY A 690 -58.27 -15.92 -1.10
C GLY A 690 -57.16 -16.71 -1.80
N ARG A 691 -56.35 -17.47 -1.05
CA ARG A 691 -55.31 -18.35 -1.63
C ARG A 691 -55.92 -19.40 -2.56
N ILE A 692 -56.98 -20.09 -2.14
CA ILE A 692 -57.65 -21.11 -2.96
C ILE A 692 -58.19 -20.50 -4.25
N SER A 693 -58.81 -19.31 -4.19
CA SER A 693 -59.30 -18.62 -5.39
C SER A 693 -58.17 -18.28 -6.35
N ALA A 694 -57.07 -17.71 -5.85
CA ALA A 694 -55.92 -17.33 -6.67
C ALA A 694 -55.28 -18.55 -7.36
N GLN A 695 -55.15 -19.68 -6.65
CA GLN A 695 -54.61 -20.90 -7.24
C GLN A 695 -55.58 -21.53 -8.27
N ALA A 696 -56.90 -21.42 -8.07
CA ALA A 696 -57.87 -21.86 -9.06
C ALA A 696 -57.80 -21.02 -10.35
N ASP A 697 -57.61 -19.70 -10.25
CA ASP A 697 -57.41 -18.82 -11.41
C ASP A 697 -56.09 -19.16 -12.13
N ARG A 698 -55.02 -19.40 -11.37
CA ARG A 698 -53.73 -19.84 -11.93
C ARG A 698 -53.84 -21.17 -12.67
N ALA A 699 -54.60 -22.13 -12.15
CA ALA A 699 -54.84 -23.41 -12.81
C ALA A 699 -55.55 -23.24 -14.17
N GLU A 700 -56.51 -22.32 -14.26
CA GLU A 700 -57.21 -21.99 -15.51
C GLU A 700 -56.28 -21.32 -16.52
N VAL A 701 -55.45 -20.36 -16.09
CA VAL A 701 -54.43 -19.72 -16.94
C VAL A 701 -53.44 -20.75 -17.48
N LEU A 702 -52.93 -21.66 -16.64
CA LEU A 702 -52.00 -22.71 -17.08
C LEU A 702 -52.67 -23.71 -18.02
N SER A 703 -53.96 -24.04 -17.81
CA SER A 703 -54.74 -24.87 -18.73
C SER A 703 -54.87 -24.20 -20.10
N SER A 704 -55.16 -22.90 -20.15
CA SER A 704 -55.18 -22.14 -21.40
C SER A 704 -53.80 -22.10 -22.06
N LYS A 705 -52.72 -21.92 -21.27
CA LYS A 705 -51.34 -21.91 -21.77
C LYS A 705 -50.95 -23.24 -22.42
N ILE A 706 -51.37 -24.38 -21.85
CA ILE A 706 -51.20 -25.70 -22.48
C ILE A 706 -51.84 -25.72 -23.88
N GLY A 707 -53.05 -25.15 -24.01
CA GLY A 707 -53.74 -25.04 -25.31
C GLY A 707 -53.00 -24.17 -26.32
N THR A 708 -52.45 -23.03 -25.90
CA THR A 708 -51.64 -22.15 -26.77
C THR A 708 -50.38 -22.85 -27.25
N ILE A 709 -49.61 -23.49 -26.37
CA ILE A 709 -48.38 -24.20 -26.76
C ILE A 709 -48.71 -25.37 -27.71
N ALA A 710 -49.82 -26.07 -27.49
CA ALA A 710 -50.28 -27.11 -28.40
C ALA A 710 -50.62 -26.57 -29.79
N ALA A 711 -51.25 -25.38 -29.87
CA ALA A 711 -51.55 -24.71 -31.13
C ALA A 711 -50.28 -24.24 -31.85
N ASP A 712 -49.32 -23.67 -31.13
CA ASP A 712 -48.02 -23.26 -31.67
C ASP A 712 -47.23 -24.47 -32.20
N ALA A 713 -47.26 -25.59 -31.48
CA ALA A 713 -46.66 -26.84 -31.93
C ALA A 713 -47.32 -27.37 -33.22
N ALA A 714 -48.65 -27.28 -33.31
CA ALA A 714 -49.37 -27.64 -34.53
C ALA A 714 -49.04 -26.71 -35.71
N GLN A 715 -48.89 -25.40 -35.45
CA GLN A 715 -48.46 -24.42 -36.46
C GLN A 715 -47.05 -24.72 -36.97
N LEU A 716 -46.07 -24.94 -36.07
CA LEU A 716 -44.70 -25.30 -36.45
C LEU A 716 -44.66 -26.60 -37.28
N ARG A 717 -45.49 -27.59 -36.92
CA ARG A 717 -45.67 -28.82 -37.72
C ARG A 717 -46.24 -28.54 -39.11
N GLY A 718 -47.19 -27.61 -39.22
CA GLY A 718 -47.72 -27.11 -40.50
C GLY A 718 -46.65 -26.42 -41.36
N ASP A 719 -45.71 -25.71 -40.73
CA ASP A 719 -44.56 -25.05 -41.38
C ASP A 719 -43.40 -26.01 -41.71
N GLY A 720 -43.64 -27.33 -41.59
CA GLY A 720 -42.71 -28.40 -41.91
C GLY A 720 -41.74 -28.78 -40.79
N LEU A 721 -41.92 -28.29 -39.55
CA LEU A 721 -41.13 -28.68 -38.37
C LEU A 721 -41.88 -29.73 -37.54
N LEU A 722 -41.56 -31.01 -37.74
CA LEU A 722 -42.28 -32.15 -37.14
C LEU A 722 -42.22 -32.20 -35.61
N LEU A 723 -41.20 -31.57 -34.98
CA LEU A 723 -40.96 -31.58 -33.53
C LEU A 723 -40.95 -33.01 -32.93
N LYS A 724 -40.35 -33.97 -33.64
CA LYS A 724 -40.27 -35.38 -33.20
C LYS A 724 -39.03 -35.73 -32.38
N GLU A 725 -38.10 -34.79 -32.25
CA GLU A 725 -36.90 -34.99 -31.44
C GLU A 725 -37.31 -35.03 -29.96
N PRO A 726 -36.93 -36.05 -29.17
CA PRO A 726 -37.44 -36.24 -27.80
C PRO A 726 -37.28 -35.02 -26.88
N GLU A 727 -36.24 -34.22 -27.14
CA GLU A 727 -35.94 -33.01 -26.40
C GLU A 727 -36.89 -31.86 -26.75
N ALA A 728 -37.35 -31.80 -28.00
CA ALA A 728 -38.20 -30.73 -28.54
C ALA A 728 -39.67 -31.12 -28.72
N ASP A 729 -40.03 -32.41 -28.57
CA ASP A 729 -41.39 -32.89 -28.66
C ASP A 729 -42.24 -32.36 -27.49
N PRO A 730 -43.20 -31.47 -27.75
CA PRO A 730 -44.01 -30.88 -26.69
C PRO A 730 -45.11 -31.85 -26.21
N ASP A 731 -45.52 -32.82 -27.01
CA ASP A 731 -46.70 -33.66 -26.73
C ASP A 731 -46.60 -34.41 -25.38
N PRO A 732 -45.50 -35.13 -25.04
CA PRO A 732 -45.38 -35.80 -23.75
C PRO A 732 -45.32 -34.82 -22.57
N LYS A 733 -44.71 -33.64 -22.77
CA LYS A 733 -44.59 -32.60 -21.72
C LYS A 733 -45.94 -31.93 -21.46
N LEU A 734 -46.68 -31.60 -22.52
CA LEU A 734 -48.02 -31.03 -22.44
C LEU A 734 -49.02 -32.01 -21.83
N ALA A 735 -48.95 -33.30 -22.20
CA ALA A 735 -49.78 -34.34 -21.59
C ALA A 735 -49.50 -34.48 -20.08
N ARG A 736 -48.23 -34.40 -19.67
CA ARG A 736 -47.84 -34.39 -18.24
C ARG A 736 -48.35 -33.13 -17.53
N ALA A 737 -48.17 -31.96 -18.12
CA ALA A 737 -48.66 -30.69 -17.58
C ALA A 737 -50.18 -30.71 -17.40
N GLY A 738 -50.94 -31.23 -18.37
CA GLY A 738 -52.40 -31.40 -18.27
C GLY A 738 -52.81 -32.27 -17.08
N LYS A 739 -52.13 -33.40 -16.86
CA LYS A 739 -52.35 -34.25 -15.67
C LYS A 739 -52.04 -33.52 -14.37
N MET A 740 -50.97 -32.70 -14.34
CA MET A 740 -50.60 -31.94 -13.15
C MET A 740 -51.64 -30.85 -12.82
N VAL A 741 -52.18 -30.14 -13.81
CA VAL A 741 -53.29 -29.19 -13.63
C VAL A 741 -54.54 -29.90 -13.11
N GLU A 742 -54.84 -31.11 -13.59
CA GLU A 742 -55.96 -31.92 -13.09
C GLU A 742 -55.75 -32.33 -11.62
N VAL A 743 -54.54 -32.76 -11.25
CA VAL A 743 -54.21 -33.09 -9.85
C VAL A 743 -54.31 -31.85 -8.97
N ALA A 744 -53.76 -30.70 -9.38
CA ALA A 744 -53.87 -29.44 -8.64
C ALA A 744 -55.35 -29.02 -8.45
N SER A 745 -56.17 -29.17 -9.49
CA SER A 745 -57.61 -28.91 -9.42
C SER A 745 -58.33 -29.83 -8.41
N ASN A 746 -57.90 -31.09 -8.31
CA ASN A 746 -58.42 -32.03 -7.31
C ASN A 746 -57.98 -31.68 -5.89
N GLU A 747 -56.75 -31.20 -5.68
CA GLU A 747 -56.30 -30.71 -4.37
C GLU A 747 -57.04 -29.43 -3.95
N LEU A 748 -57.31 -28.52 -4.90
CA LEU A 748 -58.16 -27.34 -4.65
C LEU A 748 -59.57 -27.74 -4.24
N ARG A 749 -60.16 -28.78 -4.84
CA ARG A 749 -61.47 -29.31 -4.42
C ARG A 749 -61.48 -29.87 -2.99
N LYS A 750 -60.33 -30.31 -2.49
CA LYS A 750 -60.11 -30.74 -1.10
C LYS A 750 -59.72 -29.57 -0.16
N ALA A 751 -59.69 -28.34 -0.66
CA ALA A 751 -59.26 -27.14 0.04
C ALA A 751 -57.77 -27.12 0.46
N ASP A 752 -56.90 -27.86 -0.24
CA ASP A 752 -55.46 -27.84 -0.03
C ASP A 752 -54.78 -26.89 -1.03
N ALA A 753 -54.71 -25.60 -0.65
CA ALA A 753 -54.13 -24.55 -1.48
C ALA A 753 -52.62 -24.72 -1.67
N ASP A 754 -51.91 -25.18 -0.64
CA ASP A 754 -50.45 -25.24 -0.63
C ASP A 754 -49.95 -26.41 -1.49
N ALA A 755 -50.65 -27.57 -1.45
CA ALA A 755 -50.37 -28.66 -2.38
C ALA A 755 -50.63 -28.25 -3.83
N ALA A 756 -51.73 -27.54 -4.11
CA ALA A 756 -52.04 -27.04 -5.43
C ALA A 756 -51.00 -26.03 -5.94
N GLU A 757 -50.58 -25.06 -5.11
CA GLU A 757 -49.57 -24.07 -5.45
C GLU A 757 -48.26 -24.70 -5.93
N ARG A 758 -47.76 -25.70 -5.21
CA ARG A 758 -46.54 -26.43 -5.58
C ARG A 758 -46.67 -27.12 -6.93
N ILE A 759 -47.78 -27.84 -7.16
CA ILE A 759 -48.02 -28.57 -8.41
C ILE A 759 -48.16 -27.60 -9.60
N LEU A 760 -48.86 -26.47 -9.41
CA LEU A 760 -49.01 -25.44 -10.44
C LEU A 760 -47.67 -24.76 -10.75
N GLY A 761 -46.82 -24.54 -9.75
CA GLY A 761 -45.46 -24.04 -9.94
C GLY A 761 -44.59 -24.98 -10.79
N GLU A 762 -44.62 -26.29 -10.50
CA GLU A 762 -43.90 -27.30 -11.31
C GLU A 762 -44.46 -27.38 -12.75
N THR A 763 -45.78 -27.24 -12.90
CA THR A 763 -46.45 -27.21 -14.21
C THR A 763 -45.97 -26.02 -15.04
N GLU A 764 -45.91 -24.83 -14.45
CA GLU A 764 -45.46 -23.60 -15.13
C GLU A 764 -44.00 -23.70 -15.58
N ALA A 765 -43.13 -24.26 -14.75
CA ALA A 765 -41.73 -24.52 -15.09
C ALA A 765 -41.60 -25.50 -16.28
N LEU A 766 -42.42 -26.57 -16.29
CA LEU A 766 -42.46 -27.53 -17.38
C LEU A 766 -42.92 -26.90 -18.70
N LEU A 767 -43.95 -26.05 -18.67
CA LEU A 767 -44.47 -25.35 -19.85
C LEU A 767 -43.45 -24.35 -20.41
N THR A 768 -42.81 -23.58 -19.53
CA THR A 768 -41.75 -22.64 -19.93
C THR A 768 -40.57 -23.35 -20.59
N THR A 769 -40.17 -24.50 -20.04
CA THR A 769 -39.12 -25.34 -20.65
C THR A 769 -39.55 -25.88 -22.01
N THR A 770 -40.81 -26.29 -22.15
CA THR A 770 -41.37 -26.80 -23.40
C THR A 770 -41.36 -25.75 -24.51
N GLU A 771 -41.79 -24.51 -24.20
CA GLU A 771 -41.72 -23.37 -25.12
C GLU A 771 -40.27 -23.08 -25.56
N ALA A 772 -39.33 -23.09 -24.60
CA ALA A 772 -37.93 -22.85 -24.88
C ALA A 772 -37.30 -23.94 -25.77
N ASP A 773 -37.65 -25.22 -25.54
CA ASP A 773 -37.15 -26.33 -26.34
C ASP A 773 -37.70 -26.30 -27.78
N MET A 774 -38.98 -25.95 -27.97
CA MET A 774 -39.57 -25.74 -29.31
C MET A 774 -38.86 -24.61 -30.06
N LYS A 775 -38.63 -23.47 -29.39
CA LYS A 775 -37.90 -22.34 -29.97
C LYS A 775 -36.47 -22.71 -30.33
N ARG A 776 -35.77 -23.45 -29.46
CA ARG A 776 -34.40 -23.94 -29.72
C ARG A 776 -34.36 -24.85 -30.94
N HIS A 777 -35.35 -25.72 -31.12
CA HIS A 777 -35.45 -26.60 -32.29
C HIS A 777 -35.64 -25.80 -33.59
N GLN A 778 -36.47 -24.76 -33.56
CA GLN A 778 -36.66 -23.84 -34.69
C GLN A 778 -35.37 -23.08 -35.04
N GLU A 779 -34.65 -22.56 -34.05
CA GLU A 779 -33.36 -21.88 -34.25
C GLU A 779 -32.27 -22.85 -34.75
N ALA A 780 -32.25 -24.09 -34.24
CA ALA A 780 -31.34 -25.13 -34.68
C ALA A 780 -31.54 -25.49 -36.15
N ARG A 781 -32.80 -25.53 -36.64
CA ARG A 781 -33.10 -25.69 -38.07
C ARG A 781 -32.45 -24.57 -38.89
N GLY A 782 -32.66 -23.31 -38.51
CA GLY A 782 -32.10 -22.16 -39.21
C GLY A 782 -30.57 -22.20 -39.25
N THR A 783 -29.94 -22.62 -38.14
CA THR A 783 -28.49 -22.71 -38.02
C THR A 783 -27.91 -23.87 -38.81
N CYS A 784 -28.55 -25.05 -38.80
CA CYS A 784 -28.09 -26.20 -39.58
C CYS A 784 -28.09 -25.92 -41.10
N LEU A 785 -29.06 -25.15 -41.60
CA LEU A 785 -29.14 -24.78 -43.02
C LEU A 785 -27.93 -23.98 -43.51
N THR A 786 -27.30 -23.17 -42.64
CA THR A 786 -26.13 -22.36 -42.99
C THR A 786 -24.82 -23.03 -42.57
N ALA A 787 -24.78 -23.64 -41.39
CA ALA A 787 -23.56 -24.15 -40.79
C ALA A 787 -23.04 -25.44 -41.45
N ILE A 788 -23.92 -26.29 -42.00
CA ILE A 788 -23.48 -27.52 -42.70
C ILE A 788 -22.72 -27.18 -44.00
N PRO A 789 -23.23 -26.33 -44.91
CA PRO A 789 -22.47 -25.88 -46.08
C PRO A 789 -21.16 -25.17 -45.72
N GLU A 790 -21.17 -24.32 -44.70
CA GLU A 790 -19.97 -23.61 -44.24
C GLU A 790 -18.91 -24.59 -43.70
N ALA A 791 -19.29 -25.54 -42.84
CA ALA A 791 -18.39 -26.55 -42.33
C ALA A 791 -17.78 -27.41 -43.45
N ARG A 792 -18.56 -27.75 -44.51
CA ARG A 792 -18.02 -28.44 -45.70
C ARG A 792 -16.99 -27.61 -46.43
N LYS A 793 -17.24 -26.31 -46.62
CA LYS A 793 -16.31 -25.39 -47.27
C LYS A 793 -15.00 -25.30 -46.49
N THR A 794 -15.07 -25.04 -45.19
CA THR A 794 -13.90 -24.91 -44.31
C THR A 794 -13.11 -26.21 -44.22
N LEU A 795 -13.79 -27.37 -44.18
CA LEU A 795 -13.13 -28.67 -44.25
C LEU A 795 -12.33 -28.82 -45.55
N GLY A 796 -12.87 -28.40 -46.70
CA GLY A 796 -12.16 -28.44 -47.98
C GLY A 796 -10.91 -27.54 -48.02
N GLU A 797 -10.96 -26.37 -47.38
CA GLU A 797 -9.80 -25.48 -47.20
C GLU A 797 -8.72 -26.14 -46.33
N VAL A 798 -9.12 -26.79 -45.23
CA VAL A 798 -8.20 -27.51 -44.33
C VAL A 798 -7.60 -28.74 -45.02
N GLU A 799 -8.38 -29.51 -45.79
CA GLU A 799 -7.87 -30.66 -46.55
C GLU A 799 -6.83 -30.23 -47.59
N SER A 800 -7.02 -29.07 -48.23
CA SER A 800 -6.02 -28.49 -49.14
C SER A 800 -4.73 -28.11 -48.39
N ALA A 801 -4.85 -27.49 -47.21
CA ALA A 801 -3.71 -27.17 -46.35
C ALA A 801 -2.97 -28.42 -45.85
N ILE A 802 -3.68 -29.51 -45.55
CA ILE A 802 -3.08 -30.80 -45.18
C ILE A 802 -2.23 -31.34 -46.33
N GLN A 803 -2.72 -31.28 -47.57
CA GLN A 803 -1.96 -31.70 -48.76
C GLN A 803 -0.70 -30.85 -48.96
N GLU A 804 -0.79 -29.53 -48.78
CA GLU A 804 0.38 -28.64 -48.83
C GLU A 804 1.40 -28.99 -47.74
N SER A 805 0.94 -29.24 -46.51
CA SER A 805 1.79 -29.65 -45.38
C SER A 805 2.46 -31.01 -45.61
N ALA A 806 1.80 -31.95 -46.29
CA ALA A 806 2.39 -33.23 -46.68
C ALA A 806 3.59 -33.02 -47.62
N VAL A 807 3.45 -32.16 -48.63
CA VAL A 807 4.56 -31.79 -49.54
C VAL A 807 5.70 -31.10 -48.78
N VAL A 808 5.37 -30.27 -47.79
CA VAL A 808 6.38 -29.64 -46.92
C VAL A 808 7.10 -30.70 -46.06
N LEU A 809 6.38 -31.66 -45.49
CA LEU A 809 6.98 -32.74 -44.71
C LEU A 809 7.92 -33.61 -45.56
N ASP A 810 7.54 -33.93 -46.80
CA ASP A 810 8.43 -34.63 -47.75
C ASP A 810 9.72 -33.84 -48.02
N ARG A 811 9.61 -32.52 -48.18
CA ARG A 811 10.77 -31.63 -48.33
C ARG A 811 11.64 -31.63 -47.07
N MET A 812 11.04 -31.67 -45.89
CA MET A 812 11.77 -31.79 -44.62
C MET A 812 12.52 -33.12 -44.53
N HIS A 813 11.89 -34.24 -44.90
CA HIS A 813 12.55 -35.54 -45.00
C HIS A 813 13.72 -35.56 -45.98
N ALA A 814 13.64 -34.78 -47.07
CA ALA A 814 14.72 -34.65 -48.03
C ALA A 814 15.90 -33.79 -47.51
N SER A 815 15.62 -32.73 -46.74
CA SER A 815 16.59 -31.67 -46.41
C SER A 815 17.14 -31.71 -44.98
N PHE A 816 16.48 -32.42 -44.05
CA PHE A 816 16.81 -32.40 -42.62
C PHE A 816 16.90 -33.81 -42.04
N ALA A 817 17.64 -33.98 -40.94
CA ALA A 817 17.64 -35.21 -40.16
C ALA A 817 16.24 -35.45 -39.53
N PRO A 818 15.74 -36.69 -39.42
CA PRO A 818 14.45 -36.99 -38.76
C PRO A 818 14.32 -36.38 -37.36
N GLU A 819 15.40 -36.36 -36.59
CA GLU A 819 15.47 -35.79 -35.25
C GLU A 819 15.17 -34.28 -35.23
N SER A 820 15.46 -33.56 -36.32
CA SER A 820 15.17 -32.12 -36.44
C SER A 820 13.67 -31.82 -36.50
N PHE A 821 12.82 -32.79 -36.83
CA PHE A 821 11.37 -32.57 -36.94
C PHE A 821 10.52 -33.71 -36.40
N ALA A 822 11.09 -34.59 -35.56
CA ALA A 822 10.38 -35.69 -34.92
C ALA A 822 9.08 -35.24 -34.21
N GLY A 823 9.06 -34.03 -33.63
CA GLY A 823 7.87 -33.48 -32.96
C GLY A 823 6.69 -33.13 -33.90
N VAL A 824 6.91 -33.08 -35.22
CA VAL A 824 5.85 -32.78 -36.21
C VAL A 824 5.66 -33.89 -37.25
N ALA A 825 6.41 -34.99 -37.18
CA ALA A 825 6.39 -36.04 -38.20
C ALA A 825 5.00 -36.68 -38.37
N ASP A 826 4.31 -36.96 -37.26
CA ASP A 826 2.99 -37.62 -37.28
C ASP A 826 1.82 -36.63 -37.41
N ARG A 827 2.09 -35.32 -37.55
CA ARG A 827 1.05 -34.29 -37.51
C ARG A 827 0.17 -34.28 -38.75
N VAL A 828 0.73 -34.60 -39.92
CA VAL A 828 -0.05 -34.73 -41.16
C VAL A 828 -1.04 -35.89 -41.04
N GLU A 829 -0.59 -37.07 -40.59
CA GLU A 829 -1.48 -38.24 -40.37
C GLU A 829 -2.56 -37.93 -39.32
N ALA A 830 -2.20 -37.24 -38.23
CA ALA A 830 -3.17 -36.80 -37.22
C ALA A 830 -4.21 -35.82 -37.82
N ALA A 831 -3.77 -34.87 -38.66
CA ALA A 831 -4.64 -33.92 -39.33
C ALA A 831 -5.61 -34.64 -40.30
N GLU A 832 -5.14 -35.64 -41.06
CA GLU A 832 -5.98 -36.45 -41.94
C GLU A 832 -7.04 -37.24 -41.18
N LYS A 833 -6.68 -37.86 -40.04
CA LYS A 833 -7.63 -38.58 -39.17
C LYS A 833 -8.71 -37.64 -38.63
N LEU A 834 -8.34 -36.43 -38.23
CA LEU A 834 -9.26 -35.40 -37.76
C LEU A 834 -10.17 -34.88 -38.87
N ALA A 835 -9.64 -34.61 -40.06
CA ALA A 835 -10.41 -34.20 -41.23
C ALA A 835 -11.42 -35.28 -41.65
N LYS A 836 -11.02 -36.56 -41.61
CA LYS A 836 -11.94 -37.69 -41.84
C LYS A 836 -13.07 -37.74 -40.80
N SER A 837 -12.73 -37.60 -39.51
CA SER A 837 -13.73 -37.54 -38.43
C SER A 837 -14.70 -36.37 -38.61
N ALA A 838 -14.20 -35.19 -38.97
CA ALA A 838 -15.01 -34.02 -39.28
C ALA A 838 -15.97 -34.28 -40.45
N ARG A 839 -15.49 -34.92 -41.52
CA ARG A 839 -16.31 -35.28 -42.68
C ARG A 839 -17.46 -36.21 -42.32
N GLU A 840 -17.17 -37.25 -41.52
CA GLU A 840 -18.18 -38.19 -41.03
C GLU A 840 -19.21 -37.47 -40.15
N ALA A 841 -18.78 -36.56 -39.27
CA ALA A 841 -19.65 -35.76 -38.43
C ALA A 841 -20.55 -34.80 -39.24
N ILE A 842 -20.02 -34.11 -40.26
CA ILE A 842 -20.80 -33.25 -41.17
C ILE A 842 -21.82 -34.09 -41.97
N THR A 843 -21.42 -35.26 -42.45
CA THR A 843 -22.31 -36.16 -43.20
C THR A 843 -23.48 -36.59 -42.32
N ARG A 844 -23.19 -37.05 -41.10
CA ARG A 844 -24.21 -37.42 -40.12
C ARG A 844 -25.06 -36.24 -39.67
N ALA A 845 -24.51 -35.02 -39.60
CA ALA A 845 -25.28 -33.82 -39.29
C ALA A 845 -26.27 -33.49 -40.41
N ALA A 846 -25.85 -33.66 -41.68
CA ALA A 846 -26.72 -33.50 -42.83
C ALA A 846 -27.86 -34.53 -42.80
N GLU A 847 -27.55 -35.81 -42.61
CA GLU A 847 -28.55 -36.89 -42.49
C GLU A 847 -29.56 -36.62 -41.36
N ASP A 848 -29.11 -36.15 -40.19
CA ASP A 848 -30.00 -35.78 -39.09
C ASP A 848 -30.90 -34.58 -39.44
N ALA A 849 -30.38 -33.60 -40.17
CA ALA A 849 -31.09 -32.39 -40.57
C ALA A 849 -32.04 -32.60 -41.78
N GLU A 850 -31.97 -33.74 -42.47
CA GLU A 850 -32.86 -34.05 -43.59
C GLU A 850 -34.33 -34.11 -43.15
N GLU A 851 -35.23 -33.75 -44.07
CA GLU A 851 -36.67 -33.65 -43.85
C GLU A 851 -37.35 -34.89 -43.21
N PRO A 852 -36.97 -36.15 -43.51
CA PRO A 852 -37.54 -37.30 -42.81
C PRO A 852 -37.10 -37.43 -41.34
N ASN A 853 -35.93 -36.90 -40.97
CA ASN A 853 -35.34 -37.08 -39.63
C ASN A 853 -35.56 -35.86 -38.72
N GLN A 854 -35.29 -34.65 -39.23
CA GLN A 854 -35.43 -33.36 -38.54
C GLN A 854 -34.87 -33.32 -37.10
N ARG A 855 -33.75 -34.01 -36.88
CA ARG A 855 -33.03 -34.06 -35.59
C ARG A 855 -32.05 -32.89 -35.52
N PHE A 856 -32.57 -31.67 -35.59
CA PHE A 856 -31.76 -30.45 -35.72
C PHE A 856 -30.85 -30.20 -34.50
N LEU A 857 -31.26 -30.60 -33.29
CA LEU A 857 -30.40 -30.46 -32.11
C LEU A 857 -29.22 -31.43 -32.16
N ALA A 858 -29.47 -32.69 -32.53
CA ALA A 858 -28.42 -33.67 -32.78
C ALA A 858 -27.48 -33.24 -33.93
N ALA A 859 -28.03 -32.69 -35.02
CA ALA A 859 -27.25 -32.15 -36.13
C ALA A 859 -26.33 -31.00 -35.67
N MET A 860 -26.84 -30.05 -34.88
CA MET A 860 -26.04 -28.96 -34.28
C MET A 860 -24.88 -29.48 -33.42
N SER A 861 -25.12 -30.49 -32.60
CA SER A 861 -24.07 -31.13 -31.79
C SER A 861 -22.97 -31.74 -32.68
N ARG A 862 -23.35 -32.41 -33.78
CA ARG A 862 -22.41 -32.99 -34.74
C ARG A 862 -21.63 -31.93 -35.53
N ILE A 863 -22.28 -30.82 -35.90
CA ILE A 863 -21.60 -29.67 -36.52
C ILE A 863 -20.55 -29.10 -35.57
N ALA A 864 -20.87 -28.93 -34.28
CA ALA A 864 -19.90 -28.47 -33.30
C ALA A 864 -18.69 -29.41 -33.18
N GLN A 865 -18.93 -30.73 -33.13
CA GLN A 865 -17.87 -31.74 -33.16
C GLN A 865 -17.02 -31.66 -34.43
N ALA A 866 -17.65 -31.44 -35.58
CA ALA A 866 -16.96 -31.29 -36.86
C ALA A 866 -16.08 -30.03 -36.89
N THR A 867 -16.61 -28.87 -36.47
CA THR A 867 -15.87 -27.60 -36.45
C THR A 867 -14.64 -27.68 -35.55
N ASP A 868 -14.76 -28.32 -34.38
CA ASP A 868 -13.61 -28.55 -33.50
C ASP A 868 -12.56 -29.48 -34.14
N ALA A 869 -13.00 -30.57 -34.79
CA ALA A 869 -12.09 -31.45 -35.52
C ALA A 869 -11.40 -30.74 -36.71
N ILE A 870 -12.12 -29.88 -37.45
CA ILE A 870 -11.56 -29.03 -38.53
C ILE A 870 -10.49 -28.09 -37.98
N ALA A 871 -10.77 -27.40 -36.88
CA ALA A 871 -9.82 -26.47 -36.27
C ALA A 871 -8.53 -27.18 -35.83
N ARG A 872 -8.67 -28.35 -35.18
CA ARG A 872 -7.52 -29.16 -34.75
C ARG A 872 -6.72 -29.72 -35.94
N ALA A 873 -7.40 -30.14 -37.01
CA ALA A 873 -6.75 -30.58 -38.24
C ALA A 873 -5.94 -29.45 -38.90
N GLY A 874 -6.53 -28.25 -39.01
CA GLY A 874 -5.85 -27.07 -39.56
C GLY A 874 -4.64 -26.64 -38.73
N ALA A 875 -4.74 -26.69 -37.39
CA ALA A 875 -3.61 -26.41 -36.49
C ALA A 875 -2.45 -27.40 -36.70
N ALA A 876 -2.75 -28.71 -36.74
CA ALA A 876 -1.75 -29.75 -36.96
C ALA A 876 -1.05 -29.60 -38.32
N ALA A 877 -1.78 -29.26 -39.39
CA ALA A 877 -1.18 -28.96 -40.70
C ALA A 877 -0.24 -27.75 -40.63
N LYS A 878 -0.66 -26.66 -39.96
CA LYS A 878 0.12 -25.42 -39.84
C LYS A 878 1.42 -25.61 -39.04
N GLU A 879 1.43 -26.45 -38.01
CA GLU A 879 2.64 -26.77 -37.22
C GLU A 879 3.78 -27.31 -38.09
N VAL A 880 3.47 -28.13 -39.09
CA VAL A 880 4.46 -28.70 -40.02
C VAL A 880 5.12 -27.60 -40.85
N VAL A 881 4.33 -26.70 -41.42
CA VAL A 881 4.82 -25.55 -42.21
C VAL A 881 5.70 -24.65 -41.36
N GLN A 882 5.25 -24.30 -40.15
CA GLN A 882 6.01 -23.48 -39.21
C GLN A 882 7.32 -24.15 -38.79
N ARG A 883 7.33 -25.47 -38.56
CA ARG A 883 8.55 -26.18 -38.23
C ARG A 883 9.55 -26.16 -39.39
N ASN A 884 9.08 -26.33 -40.63
CA ASN A 884 9.93 -26.19 -41.80
C ASN A 884 10.53 -24.78 -41.92
N GLU A 885 9.72 -23.73 -41.75
CA GLU A 885 10.21 -22.34 -41.73
C GLU A 885 11.27 -22.12 -40.64
N ALA A 886 11.01 -22.60 -39.42
CA ALA A 886 11.95 -22.51 -38.31
C ALA A 886 13.28 -23.23 -38.60
N LEU A 887 13.24 -24.43 -39.18
CA LEU A 887 14.47 -25.15 -39.56
C LEU A 887 15.27 -24.43 -40.65
N ASN A 888 14.59 -23.82 -41.63
CA ASN A 888 15.26 -23.00 -42.64
C ASN A 888 15.93 -21.76 -42.05
N VAL A 889 15.28 -21.10 -41.07
CA VAL A 889 15.87 -19.97 -40.32
C VAL A 889 17.08 -20.42 -39.50
N ILE A 890 16.98 -21.53 -38.76
CA ILE A 890 18.10 -22.09 -38.00
C ILE A 890 19.27 -22.41 -38.95
N ALA A 891 19.01 -23.06 -40.08
CA ALA A 891 20.04 -23.37 -41.07
C ALA A 891 20.72 -22.09 -41.63
N ALA A 892 19.95 -21.03 -41.90
CA ALA A 892 20.50 -19.75 -42.36
C ALA A 892 21.36 -19.07 -41.28
N ASN A 893 20.85 -18.98 -40.05
CA ASN A 893 21.56 -18.37 -38.91
C ASN A 893 22.83 -19.16 -38.57
N PHE A 894 22.77 -20.48 -38.61
CA PHE A 894 23.91 -21.34 -38.35
C PHE A 894 25.03 -21.10 -39.36
N ARG A 895 24.73 -20.95 -40.65
CA ARG A 895 25.75 -20.65 -41.68
C ARG A 895 26.48 -19.33 -41.41
N GLN A 896 25.73 -18.30 -40.98
CA GLN A 896 26.32 -17.03 -40.59
C GLN A 896 27.20 -17.20 -39.35
N ALA A 897 26.66 -17.84 -38.30
CA ALA A 897 27.39 -18.05 -37.06
C ALA A 897 28.68 -18.86 -37.28
N LEU A 898 28.64 -19.90 -38.13
CA LEU A 898 29.81 -20.70 -38.48
C LEU A 898 30.91 -19.83 -39.14
N ALA A 899 30.54 -18.90 -40.02
CA ALA A 899 31.50 -17.95 -40.60
C ALA A 899 32.12 -17.05 -39.52
N ASP A 900 31.30 -16.55 -38.59
CA ASP A 900 31.76 -15.70 -37.48
C ASP A 900 32.70 -16.48 -36.52
N SER A 901 32.39 -17.73 -36.21
CA SER A 901 33.26 -18.57 -35.36
C SER A 901 34.57 -18.93 -36.03
N LYS A 902 34.63 -19.05 -37.37
CA LYS A 902 35.90 -19.23 -38.08
C LYS A 902 36.79 -17.99 -37.96
N SER A 903 36.19 -16.79 -38.01
CA SER A 903 36.93 -15.55 -37.73
C SER A 903 37.42 -15.52 -36.28
N ALA A 904 36.56 -15.86 -35.32
CA ALA A 904 36.92 -15.90 -33.91
C ALA A 904 38.02 -16.94 -33.60
N GLU A 905 37.96 -18.12 -34.22
CA GLU A 905 39.01 -19.13 -34.17
C GLU A 905 40.34 -18.57 -34.67
N GLN A 906 40.38 -17.95 -35.86
CA GLN A 906 41.61 -17.38 -36.42
C GLN A 906 42.19 -16.27 -35.53
N GLU A 907 41.35 -15.39 -34.99
CA GLU A 907 41.78 -14.35 -34.05
C GLU A 907 42.38 -14.95 -32.78
N THR A 908 41.73 -15.97 -32.21
CA THR A 908 42.16 -16.64 -30.98
C THR A 908 43.47 -17.38 -31.22
N MET A 909 43.59 -18.13 -32.31
CA MET A 909 44.83 -18.80 -32.72
C MET A 909 45.98 -17.80 -32.93
N THR A 910 45.70 -16.64 -33.53
CA THR A 910 46.70 -15.57 -33.71
C THR A 910 47.17 -14.98 -32.37
N LEU A 911 46.24 -14.78 -31.42
CA LEU A 911 46.56 -14.32 -30.07
C LEU A 911 47.47 -15.32 -29.33
N PHE A 912 47.11 -16.61 -29.35
CA PHE A 912 47.88 -17.68 -28.73
C PHE A 912 49.26 -17.86 -29.38
N ALA A 913 49.37 -17.72 -30.70
CA ALA A 913 50.64 -17.79 -31.41
C ALA A 913 51.59 -16.64 -31.04
N LYS A 914 51.06 -15.40 -30.93
CA LYS A 914 51.84 -14.22 -30.54
C LYS A 914 52.30 -14.27 -29.08
N SER A 915 51.48 -14.83 -28.19
CA SER A 915 51.73 -14.85 -26.75
C SER A 915 52.14 -16.23 -26.23
N ARG A 916 52.75 -17.07 -27.08
CA ARG A 916 53.03 -18.48 -26.76
C ARG A 916 53.83 -18.66 -25.47
N GLU A 917 54.75 -17.76 -25.15
CA GLU A 917 55.57 -17.87 -23.93
C GLU A 917 54.83 -17.44 -22.67
N ILE A 918 53.78 -16.62 -22.81
CA ILE A 918 53.00 -16.00 -21.73
C ILE A 918 51.74 -16.81 -21.40
N VAL A 919 51.06 -17.35 -22.41
CA VAL A 919 49.78 -18.03 -22.18
C VAL A 919 49.98 -19.35 -21.42
N SER A 920 49.19 -19.53 -20.35
CA SER A 920 49.23 -20.69 -19.46
C SER A 920 48.80 -21.99 -20.16
N ASP A 921 49.16 -23.13 -19.57
CA ASP A 921 48.72 -24.44 -20.09
C ASP A 921 47.21 -24.66 -19.94
N GLU A 922 46.56 -23.98 -18.98
CA GLU A 922 45.11 -24.05 -18.80
C GLU A 922 44.37 -23.35 -19.94
N ALA A 923 44.79 -22.13 -20.31
CA ALA A 923 44.25 -21.42 -21.46
C ALA A 923 44.43 -22.22 -22.76
N ARG A 924 45.55 -22.96 -22.91
CA ARG A 924 45.79 -23.85 -24.07
C ARG A 924 44.84 -25.05 -24.10
N LYS A 925 44.58 -25.69 -22.96
CA LYS A 925 43.58 -26.76 -22.87
C LYS A 925 42.18 -26.25 -23.24
N SER A 926 41.82 -25.05 -22.79
CA SER A 926 40.56 -24.40 -23.17
C SER A 926 40.48 -24.18 -24.68
N LEU A 927 41.56 -23.75 -25.32
CA LEU A 927 41.64 -23.62 -26.77
C LEU A 927 41.49 -24.98 -27.48
N ASP A 928 42.18 -26.02 -27.02
CA ASP A 928 42.06 -27.37 -27.60
C ASP A 928 40.63 -27.92 -27.50
N GLN A 929 39.96 -27.69 -26.37
CA GLN A 929 38.55 -28.04 -26.17
C GLN A 929 37.64 -27.24 -27.11
N ALA A 930 37.88 -25.94 -27.27
CA ALA A 930 37.15 -25.10 -28.21
C ALA A 930 37.32 -25.59 -29.65
N MET A 931 38.53 -25.96 -30.06
CA MET A 931 38.83 -26.50 -31.39
C MET A 931 38.17 -27.85 -31.64
N ALA A 932 38.12 -28.72 -30.63
CA ALA A 932 37.39 -29.98 -30.72
C ALA A 932 35.89 -29.75 -30.93
N LEU A 933 35.30 -28.74 -30.27
CA LEU A 933 33.90 -28.37 -30.46
C LEU A 933 33.65 -27.78 -31.85
N VAL A 934 34.51 -26.89 -32.35
CA VAL A 934 34.40 -26.33 -33.72
C VAL A 934 34.41 -27.45 -34.77
N ARG A 935 35.30 -28.44 -34.64
CA ARG A 935 35.32 -29.59 -35.56
C ARG A 935 34.02 -30.40 -35.52
N ARG A 936 33.46 -30.64 -34.33
CA ARG A 936 32.16 -31.34 -34.20
C ARG A 936 31.01 -30.54 -34.81
N VAL A 937 31.07 -29.20 -34.74
CA VAL A 937 30.11 -28.31 -35.41
C VAL A 937 30.20 -28.46 -36.93
N GLU A 938 31.42 -28.46 -37.48
CA GLU A 938 31.65 -28.64 -38.92
C GLU A 938 31.20 -30.03 -39.40
N GLU A 939 31.53 -31.10 -38.65
CA GLU A 939 31.09 -32.46 -38.92
C GLU A 939 29.56 -32.56 -38.94
N SER A 940 28.89 -32.02 -37.91
CA SER A 940 27.43 -32.01 -37.80
C SER A 940 26.76 -31.25 -38.96
N ALA A 941 27.35 -30.14 -39.39
CA ALA A 941 26.84 -29.34 -40.50
C ALA A 941 27.13 -29.93 -41.89
N SER A 942 28.16 -30.78 -42.01
CA SER A 942 28.59 -31.38 -43.28
C SER A 942 27.78 -32.60 -43.70
N HIS A 943 26.93 -33.14 -42.82
CA HIS A 943 26.09 -34.28 -43.14
C HIS A 943 25.06 -33.93 -44.24
N ASP A 944 24.75 -34.86 -45.15
CA ASP A 944 23.74 -34.66 -46.21
C ASP A 944 22.36 -34.20 -45.69
N LYS A 945 22.03 -34.57 -44.44
CA LYS A 945 20.81 -34.20 -43.74
C LYS A 945 21.19 -33.74 -42.33
N PRO A 946 21.60 -32.47 -42.14
CA PRO A 946 22.07 -32.01 -40.84
C PRO A 946 20.97 -32.04 -39.79
N ASN A 947 21.35 -32.35 -38.55
CA ASN A 947 20.51 -32.13 -37.38
C ASN A 947 20.68 -30.68 -36.92
N TRP A 948 20.01 -29.72 -37.58
CA TRP A 948 20.24 -28.28 -37.35
C TRP A 948 20.09 -27.83 -35.88
N PRO A 949 19.11 -28.31 -35.09
CA PRO A 949 19.03 -27.97 -33.67
C PRO A 949 20.22 -28.45 -32.83
N GLU A 950 20.79 -29.61 -33.16
CA GLU A 950 22.00 -30.12 -32.49
C GLU A 950 23.24 -29.34 -32.94
N ALA A 951 23.37 -29.08 -34.24
CA ALA A 951 24.43 -28.26 -34.79
C ALA A 951 24.46 -26.87 -34.13
N GLU A 952 23.30 -26.21 -34.00
CA GLU A 952 23.17 -24.91 -33.31
C GLU A 952 23.62 -24.98 -31.84
N ARG A 953 23.26 -26.04 -31.11
CA ARG A 953 23.72 -26.24 -29.72
C ARG A 953 25.24 -26.42 -29.64
N LEU A 954 25.81 -27.23 -30.52
CA LEU A 954 27.26 -27.41 -30.62
C LEU A 954 27.96 -26.09 -30.96
N MET A 955 27.36 -25.28 -31.84
CA MET A 955 27.87 -23.97 -32.26
C MET A 955 27.92 -22.97 -31.11
N GLN A 956 26.84 -22.89 -30.31
CA GLN A 956 26.81 -22.06 -29.11
C GLN A 956 27.82 -22.53 -28.05
N ALA A 957 28.07 -23.85 -27.95
CA ALA A 957 29.11 -24.39 -27.07
C ALA A 957 30.52 -24.02 -27.58
N ALA A 958 30.77 -24.14 -28.89
CA ALA A 958 32.03 -23.79 -29.52
C ALA A 958 32.37 -22.30 -29.36
N SER A 959 31.40 -21.41 -29.63
CA SER A 959 31.58 -19.95 -29.44
C SER A 959 31.95 -19.60 -28.01
N ARG A 960 31.24 -20.16 -27.01
CA ARG A 960 31.55 -19.93 -25.59
C ARG A 960 32.93 -20.45 -25.19
N ALA A 961 33.33 -21.61 -25.72
CA ALA A 961 34.65 -22.18 -25.45
C ALA A 961 35.77 -21.32 -26.08
N LEU A 962 35.56 -20.79 -27.28
CA LEU A 962 36.48 -19.85 -27.93
C LEU A 962 36.63 -18.55 -27.12
N ASP A 963 35.51 -17.97 -26.67
CA ASP A 963 35.52 -16.76 -25.85
C ASP A 963 36.23 -16.99 -24.51
N LEU A 964 36.00 -18.13 -23.86
CA LEU A 964 36.69 -18.51 -22.63
C LEU A 964 38.21 -18.62 -22.85
N ALA A 965 38.63 -19.34 -23.90
CA ALA A 965 40.05 -19.49 -24.23
C ALA A 965 40.72 -18.13 -24.52
N ARG A 966 40.03 -17.25 -25.27
CA ARG A 966 40.50 -15.89 -25.56
C ARG A 966 40.62 -15.06 -24.29
N ASN A 967 39.63 -15.07 -23.42
CA ASN A 967 39.62 -14.29 -22.18
C ASN A 967 40.73 -14.76 -21.22
N GLN A 968 40.89 -16.08 -21.04
CA GLN A 968 41.98 -16.63 -20.23
C GLN A 968 43.37 -16.24 -20.77
N ALA A 969 43.56 -16.28 -22.10
CA ALA A 969 44.81 -15.83 -22.70
C ALA A 969 45.04 -14.32 -22.51
N GLN A 970 43.99 -13.49 -22.58
CA GLN A 970 44.08 -12.05 -22.32
C GLN A 970 44.38 -11.75 -20.85
N GLU A 971 43.79 -12.51 -19.92
CA GLU A 971 44.09 -12.41 -18.49
C GLU A 971 45.54 -12.80 -18.20
N ASP A 972 46.06 -13.86 -18.83
CA ASP A 972 47.47 -14.24 -18.73
C ASP A 972 48.41 -13.14 -19.24
N ILE A 973 48.09 -12.55 -20.41
CA ILE A 973 48.87 -11.44 -20.98
C ILE A 973 48.85 -10.24 -20.04
N ALA A 974 47.68 -9.85 -19.54
CA ALA A 974 47.55 -8.72 -18.61
C ALA A 974 48.24 -8.98 -17.27
N GLY A 975 48.18 -10.21 -16.76
CA GLY A 975 48.87 -10.65 -15.55
C GLY A 975 50.39 -10.56 -15.72
N PHE A 976 50.92 -11.02 -16.84
CA PHE A 976 52.34 -10.91 -17.18
C PHE A 976 52.81 -9.46 -17.35
N GLU A 977 52.04 -8.60 -18.04
CA GLU A 977 52.36 -7.18 -18.17
C GLU A 977 52.41 -6.47 -16.81
N LYS A 978 51.44 -6.75 -15.93
CA LYS A 978 51.43 -6.26 -14.54
C LYS A 978 52.66 -6.75 -13.77
N LEU A 979 53.01 -8.03 -13.91
CA LEU A 979 54.18 -8.61 -13.26
C LEU A 979 55.47 -7.91 -13.70
N GLN A 980 55.68 -7.71 -15.00
CA GLN A 980 56.84 -7.01 -15.53
C GLN A 980 56.94 -5.56 -15.03
N ALA A 981 55.82 -4.84 -15.02
CA ALA A 981 55.76 -3.47 -14.51
C ALA A 981 56.11 -3.42 -13.01
N ARG A 982 55.55 -4.35 -12.21
CA ARG A 982 55.80 -4.44 -10.77
C ARG A 982 57.25 -4.81 -10.47
N GLU A 983 57.81 -5.78 -11.19
CA GLU A 983 59.20 -6.19 -11.02
C GLU A 983 60.16 -5.01 -11.25
N LYS A 984 59.93 -4.23 -12.33
CA LYS A 984 60.72 -3.03 -12.61
C LYS A 984 60.63 -2.02 -11.48
N GLN A 985 59.43 -1.79 -10.92
CA GLN A 985 59.23 -0.89 -9.79
C GLN A 985 59.96 -1.36 -8.53
N VAL A 986 59.86 -2.66 -8.20
CA VAL A 986 60.52 -3.26 -7.03
C VAL A 986 62.04 -3.17 -7.14
N ARG A 987 62.61 -3.43 -8.31
CA ARG A 987 64.06 -3.25 -8.57
C ARG A 987 64.49 -1.80 -8.34
N GLN A 988 63.78 -0.83 -8.92
CA GLN A 988 64.07 0.60 -8.72
C GLN A 988 63.96 1.02 -7.25
N ARG A 989 63.00 0.44 -6.51
CA ARG A 989 62.83 0.68 -5.08
C ARG A 989 64.01 0.14 -4.28
N LEU A 990 64.41 -1.10 -4.52
CA LEU A 990 65.59 -1.70 -3.89
C LEU A 990 66.86 -0.88 -4.17
N ASP A 991 67.09 -0.44 -5.41
CA ASP A 991 68.23 0.40 -5.76
C ASP A 991 68.22 1.75 -5.02
N THR A 992 67.03 2.27 -4.72
CA THR A 992 66.88 3.52 -3.96
C THR A 992 67.19 3.30 -2.47
N VAL A 993 66.62 2.26 -1.87
CA VAL A 993 66.88 1.90 -0.46
C VAL A 993 68.35 1.53 -0.25
N GLY A 994 68.94 0.78 -1.19
CA GLY A 994 70.37 0.45 -1.19
C GLY A 994 71.25 1.70 -1.16
N ARG A 995 70.94 2.72 -1.98
CA ARG A 995 71.67 4.00 -1.96
C ARG A 995 71.49 4.80 -0.67
N VAL A 996 70.36 4.68 0.02
CA VAL A 996 70.15 5.30 1.34
C VAL A 996 71.08 4.63 2.35
N LEU A 997 71.07 3.29 2.38
CA LEU A 997 71.90 2.49 3.28
C LEU A 997 73.41 2.67 3.02
N GLU A 998 73.83 2.78 1.76
CA GLU A 998 75.23 2.99 1.39
C GLU A 998 75.77 4.38 1.80
N ARG A 999 74.90 5.39 1.90
CA ARG A 999 75.29 6.76 2.32
C ARG A 999 75.30 6.94 3.83
N GLY A 1000 74.62 6.08 4.57
CA GLY A 1000 74.51 6.15 6.02
C GLY A 1000 75.62 5.37 6.71
N ASP A 1001 76.72 6.02 7.12
CA ASP A 1001 77.70 5.42 8.06
C ASP A 1001 77.10 5.15 9.47
N LYS A 1002 75.80 5.42 9.64
CA LYS A 1002 75.06 5.46 10.91
C LYS A 1002 73.98 4.36 11.02
N ASP A 1003 73.92 3.41 10.09
CA ASP A 1003 72.83 2.42 10.06
C ASP A 1003 73.12 1.18 10.93
N ARG A 1004 72.16 0.75 11.75
CA ARG A 1004 72.31 -0.43 12.62
C ARG A 1004 72.09 -1.74 11.82
N PRO A 1005 72.55 -2.91 12.34
CA PRO A 1005 72.36 -4.21 11.68
C PRO A 1005 70.93 -4.58 11.22
N PRO A 1006 69.83 -4.16 11.90
CA PRO A 1006 68.47 -4.55 11.51
C PRO A 1006 68.01 -4.03 10.14
N ALA A 1007 68.31 -2.78 9.78
CA ALA A 1007 67.95 -2.21 8.48
C ALA A 1007 68.66 -2.97 7.33
N ASN A 1008 69.96 -3.22 7.50
CA ASN A 1008 70.78 -4.01 6.59
C ASN A 1008 70.35 -5.48 6.49
N GLN A 1009 69.78 -6.06 7.56
CA GLN A 1009 69.23 -7.41 7.53
C GLN A 1009 67.95 -7.47 6.70
N ARG A 1010 67.02 -6.52 6.88
CA ARG A 1010 65.77 -6.46 6.10
C ARG A 1010 66.04 -6.20 4.61
N TYR A 1011 66.99 -5.34 4.28
CA TYR A 1011 67.39 -5.12 2.90
C TYR A 1011 67.99 -6.38 2.25
N ARG A 1012 68.83 -7.13 2.98
CA ARG A 1012 69.35 -8.43 2.51
C ARG A 1012 68.23 -9.44 2.29
N GLN A 1013 67.28 -9.55 3.22
CA GLN A 1013 66.10 -10.41 3.06
C GLN A 1013 65.30 -10.03 1.80
N ALA A 1014 65.09 -8.74 1.53
CA ALA A 1014 64.41 -8.28 0.32
C ALA A 1014 65.18 -8.69 -0.96
N ARG A 1015 66.51 -8.55 -0.97
CA ARG A 1015 67.35 -9.00 -2.10
C ARG A 1015 67.33 -10.51 -2.29
N ASP A 1016 67.40 -11.28 -1.21
CA ASP A 1016 67.35 -12.74 -1.25
C ASP A 1016 66.00 -13.23 -1.79
N LEU A 1017 64.90 -12.61 -1.36
CA LEU A 1017 63.56 -12.87 -1.89
C LEU A 1017 63.45 -12.51 -3.38
N LEU A 1018 64.06 -11.40 -3.83
CA LEU A 1018 64.08 -11.05 -5.25
C LEU A 1018 64.85 -12.07 -6.09
N MET A 1019 65.97 -12.59 -5.59
CA MET A 1019 66.75 -13.63 -6.28
C MET A 1019 65.93 -14.94 -6.40
N ARG A 1020 65.27 -15.36 -5.31
CA ARG A 1020 64.35 -16.52 -5.35
C ARG A 1020 63.20 -16.32 -6.32
N TYR A 1021 62.64 -15.11 -6.36
CA TYR A 1021 61.66 -14.75 -7.36
C TYR A 1021 62.21 -14.88 -8.79
N GLN A 1022 63.44 -14.42 -9.06
CA GLN A 1022 64.05 -14.54 -10.40
C GLN A 1022 64.25 -16.00 -10.83
N GLU A 1023 64.62 -16.88 -9.90
CA GLU A 1023 64.72 -18.32 -10.15
C GLU A 1023 63.34 -18.91 -10.49
N ALA A 1024 62.32 -18.61 -9.68
CA ALA A 1024 60.96 -19.11 -9.90
C ALA A 1024 60.19 -18.42 -11.03
N ALA A 1025 60.60 -17.21 -11.45
CA ALA A 1025 59.96 -16.48 -12.53
C ALA A 1025 60.02 -17.25 -13.85
N THR A 1026 61.05 -18.09 -14.02
CA THR A 1026 61.22 -19.00 -15.16
C THR A 1026 60.35 -20.26 -15.08
N ASP A 1027 59.86 -20.62 -13.89
CA ASP A 1027 58.97 -21.75 -13.70
C ASP A 1027 57.53 -21.35 -14.05
N LYS A 1028 56.91 -22.15 -14.91
CA LYS A 1028 55.52 -21.96 -15.39
C LYS A 1028 54.49 -22.52 -14.42
N SER A 1029 54.92 -23.27 -13.40
CA SER A 1029 54.03 -23.86 -12.39
C SER A 1029 53.37 -22.81 -11.48
N TYR A 1030 53.99 -21.64 -11.32
CA TYR A 1030 53.48 -20.54 -10.50
C TYR A 1030 52.65 -19.54 -11.31
N GLY A 1031 51.41 -19.29 -10.86
CA GLY A 1031 50.51 -18.30 -11.47
C GLY A 1031 50.99 -16.86 -11.29
N TRP A 1032 50.49 -15.95 -12.15
CA TRP A 1032 50.90 -14.54 -12.15
C TRP A 1032 50.67 -13.83 -10.82
N ASP A 1033 49.56 -14.13 -10.13
CA ASP A 1033 49.23 -13.54 -8.83
C ASP A 1033 50.13 -14.00 -7.69
N GLU A 1034 50.67 -15.22 -7.77
CA GLU A 1034 51.63 -15.70 -6.78
C GLU A 1034 52.98 -15.01 -6.97
N LYS A 1035 53.43 -14.88 -8.22
CA LYS A 1035 54.62 -14.11 -8.60
C LYS A 1035 54.51 -12.64 -8.19
N LEU A 1036 53.34 -12.02 -8.35
CA LEU A 1036 53.07 -10.65 -7.88
C LEU A 1036 53.15 -10.53 -6.36
N ARG A 1037 52.58 -11.48 -5.61
CA ARG A 1037 52.65 -11.50 -4.14
C ARG A 1037 54.08 -11.58 -3.63
N TRP A 1038 54.95 -12.35 -4.30
CA TRP A 1038 56.37 -12.41 -3.94
C TRP A 1038 57.07 -11.06 -4.15
N LEU A 1039 56.79 -10.37 -5.27
CA LEU A 1039 57.32 -9.03 -5.51
C LEU A 1039 56.81 -7.99 -4.49
N ASP A 1040 55.56 -8.11 -4.05
CA ASP A 1040 55.02 -7.28 -2.99
C ASP A 1040 55.69 -7.53 -1.64
N GLU A 1041 56.03 -8.77 -1.32
CA GLU A 1041 56.81 -9.11 -0.12
C GLU A 1041 58.24 -8.54 -0.19
N VAL A 1042 58.87 -8.58 -1.36
CA VAL A 1042 60.16 -7.92 -1.60
C VAL A 1042 60.04 -6.42 -1.35
N ALA A 1043 59.02 -5.76 -1.91
CA ALA A 1043 58.77 -4.34 -1.73
C ALA A 1043 58.57 -3.98 -0.25
N ALA A 1044 57.75 -4.74 0.47
CA ALA A 1044 57.48 -4.51 1.90
C ALA A 1044 58.75 -4.63 2.76
N ASN A 1045 59.63 -5.59 2.47
CA ASN A 1045 60.91 -5.70 3.17
C ASN A 1045 61.85 -4.54 2.83
N ALA A 1046 61.85 -4.05 1.59
CA ALA A 1046 62.61 -2.87 1.19
C ALA A 1046 62.12 -1.59 1.89
N ASP A 1047 60.81 -1.37 1.92
CA ASP A 1047 60.19 -0.23 2.61
C ASP A 1047 60.51 -0.25 4.11
N ARG A 1048 60.42 -1.43 4.75
CA ARG A 1048 60.76 -1.57 6.17
C ARG A 1048 62.24 -1.33 6.44
N ALA A 1049 63.13 -1.71 5.53
CA ALA A 1049 64.55 -1.43 5.65
C ALA A 1049 64.83 0.08 5.59
N GLU A 1050 64.18 0.82 4.69
CA GLU A 1050 64.31 2.27 4.60
C GLU A 1050 63.76 2.99 5.84
N GLU A 1051 62.61 2.55 6.36
CA GLU A 1051 62.03 3.12 7.59
C GLU A 1051 62.98 2.98 8.78
N LEU A 1052 63.57 1.79 8.96
CA LEU A 1052 64.56 1.54 10.02
C LEU A 1052 65.83 2.38 9.82
N ALA A 1053 66.33 2.49 8.58
CA ALA A 1053 67.49 3.33 8.28
C ALA A 1053 67.23 4.80 8.61
N ASN A 1054 66.07 5.34 8.21
CA ASN A 1054 65.69 6.72 8.52
C ASN A 1054 65.52 6.95 10.03
N GLN A 1055 64.98 5.97 10.76
CA GLN A 1055 64.90 6.03 12.23
C GLN A 1055 66.31 6.08 12.85
N ASP A 1056 67.24 5.25 12.39
CA ASP A 1056 68.63 5.23 12.85
C ASP A 1056 69.34 6.56 12.56
N ILE A 1057 69.20 7.09 11.33
CA ILE A 1057 69.76 8.40 10.95
C ILE A 1057 69.21 9.51 11.85
N ASN A 1058 67.89 9.53 12.10
CA ASN A 1058 67.25 10.53 12.95
C ASN A 1058 67.71 10.42 14.41
N LEU A 1059 67.78 9.22 14.96
CA LEU A 1059 68.27 8.97 16.32
C LEU A 1059 69.74 9.36 16.46
N ALA A 1060 70.58 9.04 15.48
CA ALA A 1060 71.99 9.40 15.50
C ALA A 1060 72.20 10.92 15.41
N ASN A 1061 71.41 11.61 14.58
CA ASN A 1061 71.44 13.07 14.49
C ASN A 1061 70.91 13.72 15.78
N GLY A 1062 69.86 13.16 16.38
CA GLY A 1062 69.34 13.59 17.69
C GLY A 1062 70.36 13.42 18.81
N ALA A 1063 71.01 12.25 18.89
CA ALA A 1063 72.10 11.98 19.83
C ALA A 1063 73.25 12.98 19.68
N GLN A 1064 73.66 13.28 18.45
CA GLN A 1064 74.71 14.25 18.19
C GLN A 1064 74.30 15.67 18.66
N ALA A 1065 73.07 16.10 18.35
CA ALA A 1065 72.56 17.40 18.76
C ALA A 1065 72.48 17.54 20.30
N GLU A 1066 72.06 16.49 21.00
CA GLU A 1066 71.97 16.46 22.46
C GLU A 1066 73.35 16.44 23.13
N ILE A 1067 74.31 15.67 22.60
CA ILE A 1067 75.71 15.69 23.04
C ILE A 1067 76.31 17.09 22.88
N GLU A 1068 76.04 17.75 21.75
CA GLU A 1068 76.49 19.12 21.52
C GLU A 1068 75.83 20.12 22.48
N SER A 1069 74.55 19.93 22.81
CA SER A 1069 73.81 20.74 23.78
C SER A 1069 74.40 20.61 25.18
N ALA A 1070 74.56 19.38 25.67
CA ALA A 1070 75.19 19.08 26.94
C ALA A 1070 76.61 19.65 27.03
N ALA A 1071 77.39 19.56 25.94
CA ALA A 1071 78.72 20.15 25.86
C ALA A 1071 78.71 21.69 25.89
N ARG A 1072 77.68 22.35 25.35
CA ARG A 1072 77.51 23.81 25.46
C ARG A 1072 77.15 24.21 26.88
N SER A 1073 76.24 23.49 27.55
CA SER A 1073 75.88 23.77 28.93
C SER A 1073 77.06 23.59 29.88
N LEU A 1074 77.86 22.53 29.72
CA LEU A 1074 79.12 22.36 30.45
C LEU A 1074 80.07 23.56 30.30
N ARG A 1075 80.27 24.04 29.07
CA ARG A 1075 81.10 25.24 28.81
C ARG A 1075 80.52 26.49 29.48
N LYS A 1076 79.21 26.66 29.47
CA LYS A 1076 78.53 27.77 30.15
C LYS A 1076 78.74 27.70 31.66
N SER A 1077 78.65 26.51 32.26
CA SER A 1077 78.91 26.29 33.69
C SER A 1077 80.34 26.64 34.07
N GLN A 1078 81.32 26.31 33.21
CA GLN A 1078 82.73 26.65 33.40
C GLN A 1078 82.99 28.17 33.38
N ALA A 1079 82.13 28.98 32.76
CA ALA A 1079 82.32 30.44 32.76
C ALA A 1079 82.21 31.09 34.16
N TYR A 1080 81.52 30.43 35.11
CA TYR A 1080 81.36 30.95 36.48
C TYR A 1080 82.66 30.94 37.30
N TYR A 1081 83.68 30.20 36.88
CA TYR A 1081 85.02 30.25 37.50
C TYR A 1081 85.60 31.67 37.51
N GLY A 1082 85.30 32.51 36.51
CA GLY A 1082 85.72 33.91 36.45
C GLY A 1082 85.13 34.81 37.56
N SER A 1083 84.07 34.35 38.23
CA SER A 1083 83.43 35.05 39.36
C SER A 1083 83.93 34.60 40.75
N GLY A 1084 84.95 33.73 40.79
CA GLY A 1084 85.54 33.22 42.02
C GLY A 1084 84.69 32.16 42.74
N VAL A 1085 83.75 31.52 42.03
CA VAL A 1085 82.93 30.40 42.51
C VAL A 1085 83.15 29.20 41.58
N SER A 1086 83.67 28.10 42.12
CA SER A 1086 83.87 26.84 41.38
C SER A 1086 82.60 25.98 41.44
N ALA A 1087 82.09 25.54 40.29
CA ALA A 1087 81.04 24.52 40.19
C ALA A 1087 81.70 23.14 39.98
N ASP A 1088 81.32 22.10 40.74
CA ASP A 1088 81.81 20.74 40.48
C ASP A 1088 81.07 20.14 39.26
N LEU A 1089 81.80 19.98 38.15
CA LEU A 1089 81.26 19.51 36.86
C LEU A 1089 81.66 18.06 36.52
N SER A 1090 82.38 17.38 37.41
CA SER A 1090 83.00 16.07 37.16
C SER A 1090 82.00 15.02 36.68
N ARG A 1091 80.79 15.00 37.26
CA ARG A 1091 79.72 14.05 36.89
C ARG A 1091 79.15 14.33 35.50
N ALA A 1092 78.96 15.60 35.14
CA ALA A 1092 78.43 15.98 33.83
C ALA A 1092 79.43 15.67 32.72
N GLU A 1093 80.73 15.86 32.96
CA GLU A 1093 81.80 15.51 32.01
C GLU A 1093 81.91 14.00 31.79
N ALA A 1094 81.78 13.20 32.85
CA ALA A 1094 81.76 11.73 32.76
C ALA A 1094 80.58 11.23 31.90
N LEU A 1095 79.36 11.74 32.17
CA LEU A 1095 78.16 11.40 31.41
C LEU A 1095 78.24 11.85 29.94
N LEU A 1096 78.82 13.01 29.66
CA LEU A 1096 79.04 13.46 28.29
C LEU A 1096 80.03 12.55 27.53
N THR A 1097 81.06 12.07 28.22
CA THR A 1097 82.02 11.13 27.66
C THR A 1097 81.36 9.78 27.38
N GLU A 1098 80.51 9.31 28.29
CA GLU A 1098 79.69 8.10 28.10
C GLU A 1098 78.71 8.25 26.92
N ALA A 1099 78.03 9.39 26.80
CA ALA A 1099 77.16 9.69 25.67
C ALA A 1099 77.90 9.63 24.32
N ARG A 1100 79.11 10.21 24.26
CA ARG A 1100 79.97 10.11 23.06
C ARG A 1100 80.40 8.69 22.75
N LYS A 1101 80.68 7.89 23.78
CA LYS A 1101 81.00 6.46 23.62
C LYS A 1101 79.81 5.69 23.06
N HIS A 1102 78.61 5.94 23.58
CA HIS A 1102 77.38 5.34 23.06
C HIS A 1102 77.09 5.74 21.61
N LEU A 1103 77.31 7.02 21.25
CA LEU A 1103 77.18 7.48 19.86
C LEU A 1103 78.17 6.75 18.94
N ALA A 1104 79.42 6.59 19.37
CA ALA A 1104 80.46 5.87 18.63
C ALA A 1104 80.16 4.36 18.48
N SER A 1105 79.52 3.74 19.48
CA SER A 1105 79.06 2.35 19.41
C SER A 1105 77.67 2.19 18.76
N GLN A 1106 77.14 3.24 18.13
CA GLN A 1106 75.82 3.28 17.50
C GLN A 1106 74.63 2.96 18.43
N ALA A 1107 74.82 3.10 19.75
CA ALA A 1107 73.77 2.98 20.75
C ALA A 1107 73.05 4.33 20.93
N TYR A 1108 72.35 4.78 19.88
CA TYR A 1108 71.87 6.16 19.77
C TYR A 1108 70.89 6.57 20.88
N GLU A 1109 69.99 5.68 21.32
CA GLU A 1109 69.09 6.02 22.44
C GLU A 1109 69.87 6.23 23.74
N SER A 1110 70.80 5.31 24.06
CA SER A 1110 71.67 5.44 25.23
C SER A 1110 72.57 6.68 25.14
N ALA A 1111 72.96 7.08 23.93
CA ALA A 1111 73.72 8.31 23.70
C ALA A 1111 72.89 9.56 23.99
N VAL A 1112 71.62 9.61 23.55
CA VAL A 1112 70.68 10.70 23.88
C VAL A 1112 70.45 10.77 25.38
N GLU A 1113 70.14 9.65 26.03
CA GLU A 1113 69.87 9.60 27.47
C GLU A 1113 71.07 10.07 28.31
N ALA A 1114 72.26 9.56 28.01
CA ALA A 1114 73.49 9.98 28.70
C ALA A 1114 73.81 11.46 28.45
N ALA A 1115 73.54 11.99 27.25
CA ALA A 1115 73.74 13.41 26.93
C ALA A 1115 72.77 14.32 27.71
N GLN A 1116 71.48 13.97 27.77
CA GLN A 1116 70.49 14.72 28.53
C GLN A 1116 70.80 14.66 30.04
N ALA A 1117 71.25 13.51 30.55
CA ALA A 1117 71.72 13.38 31.92
C ALA A 1117 72.95 14.26 32.20
N ALA A 1118 73.88 14.36 31.25
CA ALA A 1118 75.03 15.27 31.33
C ALA A 1118 74.61 16.74 31.37
N ASP A 1119 73.68 17.15 30.49
CA ASP A 1119 73.15 18.52 30.45
C ASP A 1119 72.45 18.92 31.75
N HIS A 1120 71.62 18.01 32.28
CA HIS A 1120 70.93 18.23 33.55
C HIS A 1120 71.92 18.36 34.71
N ALA A 1121 72.93 17.48 34.78
CA ALA A 1121 73.97 17.54 35.80
C ALA A 1121 74.76 18.87 35.72
N ALA A 1122 75.07 19.35 34.52
CA ALA A 1122 75.74 20.64 34.31
C ALA A 1122 74.87 21.82 34.77
N SER A 1123 73.57 21.79 34.45
CA SER A 1123 72.61 22.83 34.86
C SER A 1123 72.45 22.90 36.38
N VAL A 1124 72.37 21.75 37.07
CA VAL A 1124 72.31 21.69 38.55
C VAL A 1124 73.57 22.26 39.19
N ALA A 1125 74.75 21.95 38.65
CA ALA A 1125 76.01 22.51 39.13
C ALA A 1125 76.08 24.04 38.92
N THR A 1126 75.59 24.53 37.78
CA THR A 1126 75.52 25.97 37.46
C THR A 1126 74.63 26.73 38.44
N ASN A 1127 73.43 26.24 38.71
CA ASN A 1127 72.48 26.90 39.61
C ASN A 1127 73.03 27.00 41.03
N LYS A 1128 73.77 25.99 41.50
CA LYS A 1128 74.48 26.05 42.79
C LYS A 1128 75.57 27.13 42.79
N ALA A 1129 76.33 27.26 41.72
CA ALA A 1129 77.35 28.30 41.58
C ALA A 1129 76.75 29.71 41.49
N GLU A 1130 75.67 29.89 40.74
CA GLU A 1130 74.95 31.17 40.65
C GLU A 1130 74.40 31.62 42.01
N HIS A 1131 73.80 30.71 42.78
CA HIS A 1131 73.32 31.03 44.13
C HIS A 1131 74.46 31.49 45.06
N ALA A 1132 75.63 30.84 44.99
CA ALA A 1132 76.80 31.24 45.74
C ALA A 1132 77.36 32.62 45.28
N ALA A 1133 77.39 32.89 43.97
CA ALA A 1133 77.82 34.17 43.42
C ALA A 1133 76.87 35.33 43.77
N ARG A 1134 75.55 35.09 43.71
CA ARG A 1134 74.54 36.10 44.02
C ARG A 1134 74.52 36.48 45.50
N LYS A 1135 74.78 35.51 46.40
CA LYS A 1135 74.94 35.78 47.84
C LYS A 1135 76.10 36.73 48.13
N ARG A 1136 77.18 36.69 47.34
CA ARG A 1136 78.32 37.62 47.47
C ARG A 1136 78.00 39.02 46.96
N ARG A 1137 77.24 39.18 45.87
CA ARG A 1137 76.85 40.50 45.35
C ARG A 1137 75.89 41.26 46.26
N MET A 1138 74.91 40.59 46.88
CA MET A 1138 73.97 41.27 47.79
C MET A 1138 74.62 41.77 49.10
N GLN A 1139 75.83 41.34 49.44
CA GLN A 1139 76.59 41.89 50.56
C GLN A 1139 77.34 43.19 50.20
N ALA A 1140 77.54 43.49 48.90
CA ALA A 1140 78.29 44.64 48.44
C ALA A 1140 77.43 45.92 48.25
N ASP A 1141 76.14 45.80 47.94
CA ASP A 1141 75.28 46.94 47.56
C ASP A 1141 74.61 47.68 48.74
N ARG A 1142 74.92 47.33 50.00
CA ARG A 1142 74.20 47.86 51.19
C ARG A 1142 74.74 49.20 51.73
N THR A 1143 75.71 49.85 51.08
CA THR A 1143 76.54 50.92 51.69
C THR A 1143 76.48 52.35 51.13
N ILE A 1144 75.69 52.70 50.09
CA ILE A 1144 75.78 54.06 49.48
C ILE A 1144 74.41 54.64 49.08
N VAL A 1145 73.69 55.30 50.00
CA VAL A 1145 72.58 56.24 49.71
C VAL A 1145 72.49 57.31 50.82
N LEU A 1146 73.05 58.52 50.61
CA LEU A 1146 72.71 59.82 51.26
C LEU A 1146 73.50 60.96 50.56
N GLY A 1147 72.83 61.91 49.89
CA GLY A 1147 73.46 63.17 49.43
C GLY A 1147 72.93 63.83 48.14
N ASP A 1148 72.04 64.81 48.34
CA ASP A 1148 71.76 66.06 47.58
C ASP A 1148 70.83 66.20 46.34
N PRO A 1149 70.03 67.31 46.26
CA PRO A 1149 68.86 67.48 45.37
C PRO A 1149 68.88 68.77 44.49
N MET A 1150 67.84 68.93 43.64
CA MET A 1150 67.19 70.17 43.12
C MET A 1150 66.93 70.20 41.60
N VAL A 1151 65.82 70.89 41.24
CA VAL A 1151 65.19 71.11 39.92
C VAL A 1151 64.23 69.96 39.52
N MET A 1152 63.04 69.79 40.12
CA MET A 1152 61.81 70.64 40.07
C MET A 1152 61.46 71.09 38.66
N GLY A 1153 60.31 70.80 38.07
CA GLY A 1153 59.07 70.11 38.43
C GLY A 1153 58.29 70.01 37.10
N GLY A 1154 57.52 68.96 36.85
CA GLY A 1154 56.22 68.80 37.49
C GLY A 1154 55.17 69.54 36.64
N LEU A 1155 53.96 69.06 36.44
CA LEU A 1155 53.22 68.05 37.15
C LEU A 1155 52.18 67.49 36.16
N PHE A 1156 52.00 66.17 36.10
CA PHE A 1156 51.25 65.41 37.10
C PHE A 1156 49.82 65.90 37.20
N ASP A 1157 48.95 65.15 36.54
CA ASP A 1157 47.78 64.54 37.15
C ASP A 1157 47.26 63.54 36.12
N VAL A 1158 46.80 62.35 36.45
CA VAL A 1158 46.57 61.75 37.74
C VAL A 1158 46.44 60.28 37.41
N LEU A 1159 47.33 59.48 37.98
CA LEU A 1159 46.94 58.48 38.95
C LEU A 1159 46.07 57.33 38.38
N VAL A 1160 46.73 56.17 38.42
CA VAL A 1160 46.25 55.02 39.19
C VAL A 1160 45.35 54.02 38.46
N ARG A 1161 45.76 52.77 38.67
CA ARG A 1161 45.07 51.49 38.44
C ARG A 1161 45.14 50.98 37.01
N ALA A 1162 45.95 49.97 36.77
CA ALA A 1162 45.74 48.57 37.19
C ALA A 1162 44.57 47.93 36.44
N GLY A 1163 44.85 46.77 35.88
CA GLY A 1163 43.85 45.88 35.30
C GLY A 1163 43.58 46.20 33.85
N GLN A 1164 43.98 45.23 33.01
CA GLN A 1164 43.11 44.59 32.04
C GLN A 1164 42.16 45.50 31.25
N ASP A 1165 42.32 45.44 29.93
CA ASP A 1165 41.33 45.82 28.95
C ASP A 1165 40.83 47.26 29.04
N MET A 1166 41.35 48.09 28.14
CA MET A 1166 40.53 49.00 27.35
C MET A 1166 41.44 49.75 26.41
N ALA A 1167 41.15 49.70 25.12
CA ALA A 1167 40.57 50.87 24.47
C ALA A 1167 40.54 50.65 22.96
N ARG A 1168 39.49 50.97 22.22
CA ARG A 1168 38.12 51.49 22.43
C ARG A 1168 37.73 51.82 20.96
N HIS A 1169 36.55 51.48 20.45
CA HIS A 1169 35.24 51.98 20.85
C HIS A 1169 34.18 50.95 20.37
N ALA A 1170 33.33 50.37 21.24
CA ALA A 1170 32.22 50.96 22.04
C ALA A 1170 30.99 51.26 21.15
N SER A 1171 29.87 50.52 21.16
CA SER A 1171 28.88 50.18 22.20
C SER A 1171 28.01 51.35 22.68
N ASN A 1172 26.70 51.35 22.36
CA ASN A 1172 25.67 51.82 23.28
C ASN A 1172 24.26 51.27 22.93
N SER A 1173 23.53 50.88 23.98
CA SER A 1173 22.07 50.67 24.16
C SER A 1173 21.30 49.85 23.10
N GLY A 1174 20.60 48.75 23.39
CA GLY A 1174 19.88 48.38 24.61
C GLY A 1174 18.39 48.70 24.47
N SER A 1175 17.55 47.69 24.16
CA SER A 1175 16.37 47.32 24.97
C SER A 1175 15.75 45.97 24.53
N SER A 1176 15.34 45.21 25.54
CA SER A 1176 14.25 44.20 25.67
C SER A 1176 13.45 43.74 24.42
N GLY A 1177 13.00 42.47 24.31
CA GLY A 1177 13.15 41.30 25.15
C GLY A 1177 12.15 40.17 24.80
N SER A 1178 12.57 38.93 25.10
CA SER A 1178 11.78 37.76 25.55
C SER A 1178 11.25 36.71 24.54
N TRP A 1179 11.89 35.52 24.55
CA TRP A 1179 11.39 34.17 24.94
C TRP A 1179 12.07 33.02 24.14
N GLY A 1180 12.59 32.02 24.87
CA GLY A 1180 12.80 30.61 24.45
C GLY A 1180 14.03 30.29 23.58
N SER A 1181 15.20 29.99 24.14
CA SER A 1181 15.69 28.67 24.60
C SER A 1181 16.08 27.66 23.50
N SER A 1182 17.40 27.39 23.46
CA SER A 1182 18.11 26.11 23.15
C SER A 1182 17.77 25.40 21.84
N GLY A 1183 18.67 25.17 20.88
CA GLY A 1183 20.13 25.08 20.90
C GLY A 1183 20.55 23.79 20.17
N GLY A 1184 21.42 23.92 19.16
CA GLY A 1184 22.21 22.83 18.56
C GLY A 1184 21.54 22.08 17.39
N SER A 1185 21.55 22.62 16.16
CA SER A 1185 22.63 22.52 15.14
C SER A 1185 22.55 21.29 14.23
N SER A 1186 21.71 21.40 13.19
CA SER A 1186 21.88 20.83 11.85
C SER A 1186 21.20 21.85 10.92
N THR A 1187 21.65 22.29 9.75
CA THR A 1187 22.66 21.94 8.74
C THR A 1187 23.07 23.27 8.06
N PRO A 1188 23.96 23.33 7.05
CA PRO A 1188 23.38 23.37 5.70
C PRO A 1188 24.25 22.78 4.58
N TRP A 1189 23.53 22.44 3.51
CA TRP A 1189 24.02 22.15 2.17
C TRP A 1189 25.05 23.14 1.62
N SER A 1190 25.99 22.65 0.81
CA SER A 1190 26.40 23.36 -0.41
C SER A 1190 26.02 22.52 -1.63
N SER A 1191 25.22 23.14 -2.47
CA SER A 1191 24.83 22.79 -3.83
C SER A 1191 25.99 22.57 -4.80
N GLY A 1192 25.80 21.65 -5.74
CA GLY A 1192 26.60 21.54 -6.96
C GLY A 1192 25.93 20.61 -7.97
N ASP A 1193 25.20 21.19 -8.92
CA ASP A 1193 24.58 20.56 -10.08
C ASP A 1193 25.59 19.75 -10.93
N SER A 1194 25.15 18.61 -11.45
CA SER A 1194 25.23 18.31 -12.90
C SER A 1194 24.52 16.99 -13.21
N GLY A 1195 23.60 17.08 -14.18
CA GLY A 1195 22.87 15.95 -14.74
C GLY A 1195 23.62 15.24 -15.86
N GLY A 1196 23.22 13.98 -16.03
CA GLY A 1196 23.48 13.07 -17.16
C GLY A 1196 22.94 11.72 -16.68
N GLY A 1197 21.81 11.18 -17.14
CA GLY A 1197 21.38 11.04 -18.51
C GLY A 1197 21.74 9.62 -18.95
N TYR A 1198 20.87 8.63 -18.71
CA TYR A 1198 20.76 7.42 -19.56
C TYR A 1198 19.55 6.57 -19.17
N TRP A 1199 18.72 6.22 -20.16
CA TRP A 1199 17.75 5.14 -20.11
C TRP A 1199 18.39 3.90 -20.76
N GLY A 1200 18.34 2.79 -20.06
CA GLY A 1200 18.74 1.44 -20.48
C GLY A 1200 18.84 0.62 -19.19
N GLY A 1201 17.99 -0.36 -18.90
CA GLY A 1201 17.71 -1.55 -19.71
C GLY A 1201 18.31 -2.74 -18.94
N GLY A 1202 17.52 -3.78 -18.68
CA GLY A 1202 18.05 -5.07 -18.24
C GLY A 1202 17.89 -5.41 -16.76
N SER A 1203 16.91 -6.27 -16.50
CA SER A 1203 16.99 -7.46 -15.65
C SER A 1203 18.31 -7.77 -14.91
N SER A 1204 18.23 -8.06 -13.61
CA SER A 1204 18.74 -9.31 -13.01
C SER A 1204 18.51 -9.36 -11.50
N SER A 1205 17.74 -10.37 -11.07
CA SER A 1205 17.97 -11.33 -9.97
C SER A 1205 18.76 -10.98 -8.70
N SER A 1206 18.34 -11.70 -7.65
CA SER A 1206 19.04 -12.04 -6.37
C SER A 1206 18.87 -11.01 -5.25
N SER A 1207 18.74 -11.37 -3.97
CA SER A 1207 18.63 -12.63 -3.25
C SER A 1207 18.27 -12.27 -1.80
N TRP A 1208 17.46 -13.13 -1.18
CA TRP A 1208 17.31 -13.43 0.25
C TRP A 1208 18.22 -12.69 1.25
N GLY A 1209 17.60 -12.10 2.28
CA GLY A 1209 18.30 -11.61 3.47
C GLY A 1209 17.34 -11.05 4.52
N SER A 1210 17.07 -11.86 5.52
CA SER A 1210 16.26 -11.65 6.74
C SER A 1210 16.52 -10.32 7.45
N GLY A 1211 15.48 -9.71 8.02
CA GLY A 1211 15.63 -8.50 8.84
C GLY A 1211 14.33 -8.12 9.54
N ASP A 1212 14.11 -8.74 10.69
CA ASP A 1212 13.07 -8.48 11.67
C ASP A 1212 13.20 -7.07 12.29
N SER A 1213 12.13 -6.28 12.32
CA SER A 1213 11.92 -5.22 13.32
C SER A 1213 10.48 -4.72 13.29
N GLY A 1214 9.75 -5.02 14.36
CA GLY A 1214 8.38 -4.63 14.60
C GLY A 1214 8.14 -3.13 14.78
N GLY A 1215 6.90 -2.73 14.51
CA GLY A 1215 6.37 -1.39 14.71
C GLY A 1215 4.85 -1.41 14.60
N GLY A 1216 4.18 -2.08 15.54
CA GLY A 1216 2.72 -2.11 15.63
C GLY A 1216 2.17 -0.76 16.06
N GLY A 1217 1.67 0.03 15.10
CA GLY A 1217 0.86 1.22 15.32
C GLY A 1217 -0.62 0.86 15.34
N SER A 1218 -1.21 0.83 16.53
CA SER A 1218 -2.66 0.75 16.76
C SER A 1218 -3.38 1.96 16.16
N TRP A 1219 -4.33 1.72 15.25
CA TRP A 1219 -5.33 2.70 14.82
C TRP A 1219 -6.71 2.12 15.14
N SER A 1220 -7.29 2.57 16.25
CA SER A 1220 -8.72 2.42 16.53
C SER A 1220 -9.47 3.57 15.84
N SER A 1221 -10.35 3.24 14.91
CA SER A 1221 -11.40 4.15 14.45
C SER A 1221 -12.75 3.48 14.69
N GLY A 1222 -13.40 3.90 15.78
CA GLY A 1222 -14.80 3.68 16.01
C GLY A 1222 -15.57 4.88 15.47
N SER A 1223 -16.46 4.65 14.53
CA SER A 1223 -17.54 5.58 14.19
C SER A 1223 -18.78 4.76 13.87
N SER A 1224 -19.67 4.68 14.86
CA SER A 1224 -21.08 4.38 14.68
C SER A 1224 -21.78 5.60 14.11
N GLN A 1225 -22.56 5.43 13.04
CA GLN A 1225 -23.76 6.24 12.81
C GLN A 1225 -24.71 5.50 11.87
N SER A 1226 -25.96 5.48 12.31
CA SER A 1226 -27.13 4.84 11.73
C SER A 1226 -27.85 5.73 10.71
N SER A 1227 -28.61 5.08 9.81
CA SER A 1227 -29.81 5.54 9.09
C SER A 1227 -29.70 6.82 8.23
N TRP A 1228 -29.66 6.68 6.90
CA TRP A 1228 -30.80 6.74 5.96
C TRP A 1228 -30.33 6.25 4.58
#